data_AF-A0AAV6VQY6-F1
#
_entry.id   AF-A0AAV6VQY6-F1
#
_cell.length_a   1.000
_cell.length_b   1.000
_cell.length_c   1.000
_cell.angle_alpha   90.00
_cell.angle_beta   90.00
_cell.angle_gamma   90.00
#
_symmetry.space_group_name_H-M   'P 1'
#
loop_
_entity.id
_entity.type
_entity.pdbx_description
1 polymer ?
#
loop_
_entity_poly.entity_id
_entity_poly.type
_entity_poly.pdbx_seq_one_letter_code
_entity_poly.pdbx_strand_id
1 'polypeptide(L)'
;MNGNDNYSRDQYAKLREDIERTRRQSGHQPNTRLGPPPISVAGVELYARENAKLHNTHQYELLNTKDSPPLIIRRGQTFYMAIRFKKPFNPTVDTVRLHFEFGPPPYLMQKGNLISLPLTNASLFTREKTMWDVRTHQHENSVITIDVQVAGGAPVGVWKMKILSYVTGNLSAPPEIYEIPQNVYILFNPWSKEDSVYLDKEDARKEYVLNDVGKIFVGTQKEPRGRRWIYGQFADSVLPGAMLMLNHSKLDYTGRASPILVSRAISKLVNSENDDKGIVVGNWSGMYDDGMAPWMWTGSAAIMDEYFKNGGEQSVKYGQCWVFAGVATTMCRTLGLPCRTVTNFVSAHDTDRSLTVDKYFDEKGEKIEGVSNDSIWNFHVWNDVWMTRPDLPPGYGGWQSIDSTPQETSANVFQMGPSSVEAVRRGQVGFDFDCPFVFAEVNADIIKWTRDENVEGGWRKAASDKYKIGQFMLTKKIGVDDDVGDTDAENIVAEYKDQEGTVEERMAVLNAARYGVAPSIRYAVYDMPTPEAEDVSFDLMEIDQIMIGQPFSVTVRVKNKNKTDTRTVGAVLSASTVYYTGVLARKVTRQRGNFTLKPNQSEVLSIKVTPDDYLDKLVDYAMMKIYAIATVEETKQTWAEEDDFTVSKPKIRLESPDNLRVGKEFQLVIRLTNPLNRHLTDCLFTIEGPGLSGPYRVKFRDIAPLENVVHYERLVPQRSGNRIILVNFSSRQLIEVLGSKHVNVV
;
A
#
# COMPACT_ATOMS: atom_id res chain seq x y z
N MET A 1 -50.53 -21.10 28.78
CA MET A 1 -50.82 -21.72 27.46
C MET A 1 -49.48 -21.88 26.72
N ASN A 2 -48.51 -22.61 27.26
CA ASN A 2 -48.23 -24.04 27.03
C ASN A 2 -49.28 -24.80 26.19
N GLY A 3 -48.82 -25.50 25.15
CA GLY A 3 -49.52 -26.72 24.72
C GLY A 3 -49.24 -27.30 23.33
N ASN A 4 -49.04 -26.52 22.26
CA ASN A 4 -49.29 -27.07 20.91
C ASN A 4 -48.18 -27.04 19.85
N ASP A 5 -47.04 -26.37 20.04
CA ASP A 5 -46.01 -26.30 18.97
C ASP A 5 -44.91 -27.37 19.06
N ASN A 6 -44.75 -28.05 20.20
CA ASN A 6 -43.79 -29.16 20.31
C ASN A 6 -44.35 -30.50 19.79
N TYR A 7 -45.68 -30.66 19.72
CA TYR A 7 -46.30 -31.91 19.26
C TYR A 7 -46.23 -32.07 17.72
N SER A 8 -46.25 -30.95 16.98
CA SER A 8 -46.15 -30.93 15.51
C SER A 8 -44.72 -31.23 15.04
N ARG A 9 -43.70 -30.67 15.71
CA ARG A 9 -42.29 -30.87 15.34
C ARG A 9 -41.82 -32.33 15.51
N ASP A 10 -42.24 -33.01 16.57
CA ASP A 10 -41.88 -34.42 16.80
C ASP A 10 -42.62 -35.39 15.87
N GLN A 11 -43.85 -35.08 15.44
CA GLN A 11 -44.56 -35.87 14.42
C GLN A 11 -43.93 -35.73 13.04
N TYR A 12 -43.45 -34.55 12.66
CA TYR A 12 -42.72 -34.35 11.40
C TYR A 12 -41.32 -34.98 11.40
N ALA A 13 -40.65 -35.04 12.56
CA ALA A 13 -39.37 -35.75 12.71
C ALA A 13 -39.54 -37.27 12.60
N LYS A 14 -40.56 -37.86 13.26
CA LYS A 14 -40.89 -39.29 13.14
C LYS A 14 -41.37 -39.67 11.74
N LEU A 15 -42.17 -38.82 11.09
CA LEU A 15 -42.61 -39.07 9.71
C LEU A 15 -41.43 -39.03 8.73
N ARG A 16 -40.42 -38.17 8.97
CA ARG A 16 -39.17 -38.16 8.20
C ARG A 16 -38.32 -39.40 8.46
N GLU A 17 -38.17 -39.83 9.70
CA GLU A 17 -37.45 -41.07 10.04
C GLU A 17 -38.14 -42.33 9.47
N ASP A 18 -39.47 -42.40 9.48
CA ASP A 18 -40.23 -43.53 8.91
C ASP A 18 -40.20 -43.53 7.37
N ILE A 19 -40.21 -42.36 6.73
CA ILE A 19 -39.99 -42.24 5.27
C ILE A 19 -38.56 -42.63 4.89
N GLU A 20 -37.56 -42.29 5.71
CA GLU A 20 -36.17 -42.72 5.52
C GLU A 20 -35.97 -44.21 5.82
N ARG A 21 -36.65 -44.79 6.82
CA ARG A 21 -36.65 -46.23 7.10
C ARG A 21 -37.29 -47.04 5.99
N THR A 22 -38.42 -46.56 5.46
CA THR A 22 -39.11 -47.20 4.34
C THR A 22 -38.27 -47.12 3.06
N ARG A 23 -37.58 -45.99 2.80
CA ARG A 23 -36.60 -45.88 1.71
C ARG A 23 -35.34 -46.75 1.89
N ARG A 24 -34.92 -47.02 3.13
CA ARG A 24 -33.82 -47.95 3.44
C ARG A 24 -34.23 -49.43 3.35
N GLN A 25 -35.53 -49.76 3.45
CA GLN A 25 -36.04 -51.14 3.43
C GLN A 25 -36.73 -51.56 2.13
N SER A 26 -37.14 -50.62 1.26
CA SER A 26 -37.79 -50.92 -0.02
C SER A 26 -36.98 -50.45 -1.24
N GLY A 27 -35.68 -50.79 -1.25
CA GLY A 27 -34.88 -50.82 -2.47
C GLY A 27 -34.65 -52.27 -2.88
N HIS A 28 -35.63 -52.88 -3.55
CA HIS A 28 -35.40 -54.10 -4.33
C HIS A 28 -34.18 -53.86 -5.22
N GLN A 29 -33.10 -54.63 -4.99
CA GLN A 29 -32.01 -54.73 -5.93
C GLN A 29 -32.57 -55.32 -7.23
N PRO A 30 -32.62 -54.59 -8.35
CA PRO A 30 -32.55 -55.27 -9.62
C PRO A 30 -31.17 -55.90 -9.64
N ASN A 31 -31.10 -57.19 -9.96
CA ASN A 31 -29.86 -57.89 -10.24
C ASN A 31 -29.32 -57.35 -11.59
N THR A 32 -28.93 -56.08 -11.62
CA THR A 32 -28.18 -55.48 -12.72
C THR A 32 -26.75 -55.94 -12.56
N ARG A 33 -26.24 -56.60 -13.60
CA ARG A 33 -24.82 -56.96 -13.70
C ARG A 33 -23.99 -55.74 -13.32
N LEU A 34 -23.40 -55.75 -12.12
CA LEU A 34 -22.44 -54.74 -11.69
C LEU A 34 -21.28 -54.85 -12.67
N GLY A 35 -21.19 -53.88 -13.58
CA GLY A 35 -19.96 -53.67 -14.33
C GLY A 35 -18.79 -53.49 -13.37
N PRO A 36 -17.54 -53.61 -13.85
CA PRO A 36 -16.38 -53.37 -13.02
C PRO A 36 -16.50 -52.02 -12.29
N PRO A 37 -16.12 -51.91 -11.01
CA PRO A 37 -16.15 -50.61 -10.32
C PRO A 37 -15.21 -49.62 -11.02
N PRO A 38 -15.46 -48.31 -10.94
CA PRO A 38 -14.53 -47.29 -11.43
C PRO A 38 -13.11 -47.50 -10.87
N ILE A 39 -12.10 -47.05 -11.61
CA ILE A 39 -10.72 -47.13 -11.16
C ILE A 39 -10.45 -46.22 -9.95
N SER A 40 -9.81 -46.78 -8.94
CA SER A 40 -9.49 -46.07 -7.69
C SER A 40 -8.12 -45.39 -7.72
N VAL A 41 -8.06 -44.16 -7.21
CA VAL A 41 -6.80 -43.43 -6.99
C VAL A 41 -6.14 -43.93 -5.70
N ALA A 42 -4.86 -44.24 -5.78
CA ALA A 42 -4.00 -44.62 -4.64
C ALA A 42 -3.28 -43.40 -4.04
N GLY A 43 -2.90 -42.43 -4.87
CA GLY A 43 -2.25 -41.21 -4.43
C GLY A 43 -2.00 -40.25 -5.60
N VAL A 44 -1.71 -38.99 -5.25
CA VAL A 44 -1.42 -37.91 -6.19
C VAL A 44 -0.14 -37.22 -5.77
N GLU A 45 0.78 -37.03 -6.72
CA GLU A 45 1.98 -36.22 -6.54
C GLU A 45 1.81 -34.90 -7.32
N LEU A 46 1.87 -33.77 -6.62
CA LEU A 46 1.69 -32.45 -7.22
C LEU A 46 3.02 -31.79 -7.63
N TYR A 47 4.17 -32.41 -7.32
CA TYR A 47 5.49 -31.86 -7.59
C TYR A 47 5.60 -30.39 -7.14
N ALA A 48 5.08 -30.09 -5.95
CA ALA A 48 4.80 -28.73 -5.52
C ALA A 48 6.04 -27.84 -5.53
N ARG A 49 7.19 -28.38 -5.10
CA ARG A 49 8.47 -27.64 -5.03
C ARG A 49 9.08 -27.43 -6.41
N GLU A 50 8.97 -28.41 -7.30
CA GLU A 50 9.47 -28.36 -8.67
C GLU A 50 8.66 -27.38 -9.50
N ASN A 51 7.32 -27.48 -9.44
CA ASN A 51 6.42 -26.53 -10.07
C ASN A 51 6.66 -25.11 -9.52
N ALA A 52 6.86 -24.95 -8.21
CA ALA A 52 7.10 -23.64 -7.63
C ALA A 52 8.37 -22.94 -8.17
N LYS A 53 9.40 -23.70 -8.57
CA LYS A 53 10.57 -23.12 -9.26
C LYS A 53 10.19 -22.59 -10.64
N LEU A 54 9.42 -23.36 -11.41
CA LEU A 54 8.96 -22.96 -12.75
C LEU A 54 7.99 -21.77 -12.72
N HIS A 55 7.18 -21.67 -11.67
CA HIS A 55 6.18 -20.61 -11.51
C HIS A 55 6.68 -19.37 -10.73
N ASN A 56 7.97 -19.32 -10.36
CA ASN A 56 8.50 -18.22 -9.53
C ASN A 56 7.72 -18.03 -8.21
N THR A 57 7.41 -19.14 -7.53
CA THR A 57 6.71 -19.22 -6.24
C THR A 57 7.51 -20.04 -5.22
N HIS A 58 8.74 -20.44 -5.52
CA HIS A 58 9.59 -21.25 -4.64
C HIS A 58 10.02 -20.53 -3.35
N GLN A 59 9.86 -19.21 -3.25
CA GLN A 59 10.22 -18.42 -2.08
C GLN A 59 9.16 -18.49 -0.96
N TYR A 60 7.89 -18.80 -1.27
CA TYR A 60 6.83 -18.88 -0.25
C TYR A 60 7.16 -19.95 0.79
N GLU A 61 7.19 -19.52 2.04
CA GLU A 61 7.60 -20.34 3.18
C GLU A 61 6.65 -21.50 3.47
N LEU A 62 5.39 -21.37 3.04
CA LEU A 62 4.39 -22.44 3.08
C LEU A 62 4.88 -23.75 2.44
N LEU A 63 5.79 -23.67 1.46
CA LEU A 63 6.39 -24.83 0.81
C LEU A 63 7.34 -25.62 1.72
N ASN A 64 7.76 -25.06 2.86
CA ASN A 64 8.70 -25.72 3.79
C ASN A 64 8.04 -26.74 4.71
N THR A 65 6.72 -26.89 4.65
CA THR A 65 5.99 -27.97 5.34
C THR A 65 6.52 -29.35 4.90
N LYS A 66 6.81 -30.23 5.88
CA LYS A 66 7.58 -31.46 5.65
C LYS A 66 6.79 -32.55 4.93
N ASP A 67 5.52 -32.73 5.27
CA ASP A 67 4.79 -33.94 4.87
C ASP A 67 3.86 -33.75 3.68
N SER A 68 3.50 -32.50 3.35
CA SER A 68 2.51 -32.21 2.30
C SER A 68 2.44 -30.71 1.94
N PRO A 69 3.42 -30.17 1.20
CA PRO A 69 3.40 -28.77 0.79
C PRO A 69 2.20 -28.44 -0.12
N PRO A 70 1.62 -27.23 0.00
CA PRO A 70 0.59 -26.77 -0.92
C PRO A 70 1.17 -26.55 -2.32
N LEU A 71 0.33 -26.66 -3.34
CA LEU A 71 0.70 -26.28 -4.71
C LEU A 71 0.47 -24.78 -4.87
N ILE A 72 1.53 -24.02 -5.15
CA ILE A 72 1.45 -22.57 -5.37
C ILE A 72 1.92 -22.29 -6.80
N ILE A 73 0.99 -21.94 -7.68
CA ILE A 73 1.23 -21.73 -9.11
C ILE A 73 0.65 -20.40 -9.58
N ARG A 74 1.04 -20.00 -10.79
CA ARG A 74 0.55 -18.78 -11.44
C ARG A 74 -0.29 -19.15 -12.66
N ARG A 75 -1.38 -18.43 -12.89
CA ARG A 75 -2.30 -18.64 -14.02
C ARG A 75 -1.62 -18.42 -15.38
N GLY A 76 -2.19 -18.92 -16.48
CA GLY A 76 -1.60 -18.75 -17.82
C GLY A 76 -0.27 -19.48 -18.03
N GLN A 77 0.03 -20.48 -17.20
CA GLN A 77 1.22 -21.33 -17.26
C GLN A 77 0.81 -22.76 -16.90
N THR A 78 1.56 -23.75 -17.41
CA THR A 78 1.27 -25.16 -17.16
C THR A 78 2.05 -25.70 -15.96
N PHE A 79 1.50 -26.74 -15.30
CA PHE A 79 2.16 -27.43 -14.20
C PHE A 79 2.03 -28.95 -14.32
N TYR A 80 2.99 -29.68 -13.77
CA TYR A 80 3.00 -31.14 -13.81
C TYR A 80 2.37 -31.76 -12.56
N MET A 81 1.72 -32.91 -12.73
CA MET A 81 1.30 -33.76 -11.60
C MET A 81 1.27 -35.22 -12.03
N ALA A 82 1.33 -36.15 -11.08
CA ALA A 82 1.19 -37.57 -11.33
C ALA A 82 0.05 -38.19 -10.51
N ILE A 83 -0.73 -39.04 -11.16
CA ILE A 83 -1.84 -39.79 -10.56
C ILE A 83 -1.42 -41.26 -10.51
N ARG A 84 -1.41 -41.84 -9.32
CA ARG A 84 -1.18 -43.28 -9.12
C ARG A 84 -2.52 -43.94 -8.84
N PHE A 85 -2.91 -44.89 -9.66
CA PHE A 85 -4.10 -45.72 -9.47
C PHE A 85 -3.76 -47.02 -8.74
N LYS A 86 -4.77 -47.65 -8.13
CA LYS A 86 -4.62 -48.95 -7.45
C LYS A 86 -4.48 -50.14 -8.41
N LYS A 87 -4.74 -49.93 -9.70
CA LYS A 87 -4.67 -50.91 -10.79
C LYS A 87 -4.11 -50.23 -12.05
N PRO A 88 -3.65 -51.00 -13.06
CA PRO A 88 -3.27 -50.45 -14.35
C PRO A 88 -4.38 -49.58 -14.94
N PHE A 89 -4.05 -48.35 -15.35
CA PHE A 89 -5.02 -47.48 -16.00
C PHE A 89 -5.19 -47.89 -17.47
N ASN A 90 -6.43 -48.08 -17.89
CA ASN A 90 -6.76 -48.41 -19.27
C ASN A 90 -7.78 -47.40 -19.83
N PRO A 91 -7.36 -46.48 -20.72
CA PRO A 91 -8.21 -45.41 -21.25
C PRO A 91 -9.40 -45.90 -22.09
N THR A 92 -9.44 -47.19 -22.45
CA THR A 92 -10.60 -47.78 -23.15
C THR A 92 -11.74 -48.16 -22.22
N VAL A 93 -11.45 -48.43 -20.93
CA VAL A 93 -12.45 -48.87 -19.93
C VAL A 93 -12.59 -47.90 -18.76
N ASP A 94 -11.57 -47.08 -18.52
CA ASP A 94 -11.52 -46.09 -17.46
C ASP A 94 -11.68 -44.68 -18.05
N THR A 95 -12.64 -43.91 -17.53
CA THR A 95 -12.77 -42.49 -17.83
C THR A 95 -12.44 -41.69 -16.58
N VAL A 96 -11.38 -40.87 -16.64
CA VAL A 96 -10.93 -40.02 -15.52
C VAL A 96 -11.10 -38.56 -15.88
N ARG A 97 -11.56 -37.74 -14.93
CA ARG A 97 -11.69 -36.29 -15.06
C ARG A 97 -11.02 -35.58 -13.90
N LEU A 98 -10.30 -34.51 -14.19
CA LEU A 98 -9.81 -33.56 -13.20
C LEU A 98 -10.88 -32.48 -12.99
N HIS A 99 -11.28 -32.28 -11.74
CA HIS A 99 -12.22 -31.24 -11.35
C HIS A 99 -11.48 -30.18 -10.52
N PHE A 100 -11.51 -28.95 -10.99
CA PHE A 100 -11.06 -27.77 -10.25
C PHE A 100 -12.28 -26.94 -9.85
N GLU A 101 -12.41 -26.66 -8.57
CA GLU A 101 -13.55 -25.97 -7.97
C GLU A 101 -13.08 -24.68 -7.29
N PHE A 102 -13.74 -23.56 -7.62
CA PHE A 102 -13.50 -22.27 -6.99
C PHE A 102 -14.77 -21.63 -6.42
N GLY A 103 -14.81 -21.47 -5.09
CA GLY A 103 -15.97 -20.96 -4.36
C GLY A 103 -17.06 -22.02 -4.08
N PRO A 104 -18.10 -21.65 -3.30
CA PRO A 104 -19.14 -22.58 -2.86
C PRO A 104 -20.21 -22.84 -3.93
N PRO A 105 -20.92 -23.98 -3.90
CA PRO A 105 -22.17 -24.15 -4.65
C PRO A 105 -23.20 -23.05 -4.28
N PRO A 106 -24.01 -22.52 -5.23
CA PRO A 106 -24.16 -22.94 -6.63
C PRO A 106 -23.21 -22.23 -7.63
N TYR A 107 -22.30 -21.35 -7.17
CA TYR A 107 -21.42 -20.55 -8.05
C TYR A 107 -20.61 -21.41 -9.03
N LEU A 108 -20.16 -22.58 -8.57
CA LEU A 108 -19.44 -23.58 -9.35
C LEU A 108 -20.09 -23.85 -10.71
N MET A 109 -21.42 -24.01 -10.75
CA MET A 109 -22.15 -24.40 -11.96
C MET A 109 -22.68 -23.21 -12.76
N GLN A 110 -23.01 -22.09 -12.11
CA GLN A 110 -23.66 -20.95 -12.75
C GLN A 110 -22.69 -19.96 -13.40
N LYS A 111 -21.44 -19.92 -12.93
CA LYS A 111 -20.45 -18.89 -13.32
C LYS A 111 -19.17 -19.46 -13.96
N GLY A 112 -19.14 -20.77 -14.22
CA GLY A 112 -17.98 -21.41 -14.86
C GLY A 112 -16.79 -21.65 -13.93
N ASN A 113 -16.99 -21.63 -12.61
CA ASN A 113 -15.94 -21.84 -11.61
C ASN A 113 -15.69 -23.33 -11.29
N LEU A 114 -16.39 -24.23 -11.97
CA LEU A 114 -16.08 -25.66 -12.02
C LEU A 114 -15.44 -25.98 -13.37
N ILE A 115 -14.16 -26.32 -13.36
CA ILE A 115 -13.44 -26.77 -14.54
C ILE A 115 -13.35 -28.29 -14.50
N SER A 116 -13.85 -28.95 -15.54
CA SER A 116 -13.78 -30.41 -15.69
C SER A 116 -12.95 -30.76 -16.93
N LEU A 117 -11.78 -31.37 -16.71
CA LEU A 117 -10.84 -31.73 -17.76
C LEU A 117 -10.78 -33.26 -17.91
N PRO A 118 -11.21 -33.82 -19.05
CA PRO A 118 -11.09 -35.25 -19.29
C PRO A 118 -9.63 -35.64 -19.51
N LEU A 119 -9.19 -36.68 -18.81
CA LEU A 119 -7.88 -37.27 -19.06
C LEU A 119 -7.96 -38.09 -20.35
N THR A 120 -7.17 -37.71 -21.34
CA THR A 120 -7.10 -38.38 -22.64
C THR A 120 -5.66 -38.79 -22.95
N ASN A 121 -5.46 -39.63 -23.98
CA ASN A 121 -4.13 -40.01 -24.46
C ASN A 121 -3.47 -38.91 -25.33
N ALA A 122 -4.03 -37.71 -25.40
CA ALA A 122 -3.45 -36.61 -26.18
C ALA A 122 -2.10 -36.20 -25.57
N SER A 123 -1.04 -36.19 -26.39
CA SER A 123 0.31 -35.76 -26.01
C SER A 123 0.56 -34.26 -26.24
N LEU A 124 -0.38 -33.58 -26.90
CA LEU A 124 -0.37 -32.14 -27.18
C LEU A 124 -1.61 -31.50 -26.55
N PHE A 125 -1.49 -30.23 -26.17
CA PHE A 125 -2.65 -29.42 -25.84
C PHE A 125 -3.52 -29.20 -27.08
N THR A 126 -4.82 -29.26 -26.89
CA THR A 126 -5.85 -29.14 -27.92
C THR A 126 -6.56 -27.79 -27.89
N ARG A 127 -6.35 -26.99 -26.84
CA ARG A 127 -6.97 -25.68 -26.64
C ARG A 127 -5.94 -24.56 -26.57
N GLU A 128 -6.40 -23.34 -26.86
CA GLU A 128 -5.61 -22.12 -26.72
C GLU A 128 -5.15 -21.89 -25.29
N LYS A 129 -4.02 -21.17 -25.11
CA LYS A 129 -3.40 -20.89 -23.80
C LYS A 129 -4.30 -20.11 -22.84
N THR A 130 -5.29 -19.40 -23.36
CA THR A 130 -6.31 -18.67 -22.60
C THR A 130 -7.33 -19.60 -21.95
N MET A 131 -7.37 -20.87 -22.32
CA MET A 131 -8.32 -21.88 -21.83
C MET A 131 -7.62 -22.96 -20.99
N TRP A 132 -8.38 -23.56 -20.08
CA TRP A 132 -7.94 -24.75 -19.36
C TRP A 132 -7.87 -25.97 -20.27
N ASP A 133 -6.78 -26.73 -20.13
CA ASP A 133 -6.53 -27.96 -20.90
C ASP A 133 -5.63 -28.93 -20.13
N VAL A 134 -5.58 -30.18 -20.57
CA VAL A 134 -4.70 -31.21 -20.00
C VAL A 134 -4.17 -32.12 -21.10
N ARG A 135 -2.89 -32.49 -20.98
CA ARG A 135 -2.28 -33.50 -21.85
C ARG A 135 -1.58 -34.57 -21.03
N THR A 136 -1.50 -35.77 -21.58
CA THR A 136 -0.73 -36.87 -21.00
C THR A 136 0.74 -36.67 -21.36
N HIS A 137 1.59 -36.55 -20.33
CA HIS A 137 3.04 -36.45 -20.50
C HIS A 137 3.69 -37.83 -20.55
N GLN A 138 3.29 -38.72 -19.64
CA GLN A 138 3.81 -40.08 -19.54
C GLN A 138 2.75 -41.01 -18.93
N HIS A 139 2.61 -42.21 -19.46
CA HIS A 139 1.72 -43.25 -18.92
C HIS A 139 2.52 -44.54 -18.72
N GLU A 140 2.67 -44.94 -17.46
CA GLU A 140 3.36 -46.15 -17.05
C GLU A 140 2.46 -47.01 -16.19
N ASN A 141 1.78 -47.97 -16.81
CA ASN A 141 0.95 -48.95 -16.13
C ASN A 141 -0.15 -48.29 -15.26
N SER A 142 0.04 -48.21 -13.95
CA SER A 142 -0.88 -47.59 -12.98
C SER A 142 -0.57 -46.13 -12.66
N VAL A 143 0.46 -45.53 -13.25
CA VAL A 143 0.87 -44.15 -13.00
C VAL A 143 0.74 -43.35 -14.29
N ILE A 144 0.12 -42.17 -14.20
CA ILE A 144 0.03 -41.22 -15.31
C ILE A 144 0.55 -39.89 -14.83
N THR A 145 1.58 -39.38 -15.50
CA THR A 145 2.06 -38.01 -15.37
C THR A 145 1.38 -37.16 -16.43
N ILE A 146 0.81 -36.04 -16.00
CA ILE A 146 0.08 -35.11 -16.86
C ILE A 146 0.66 -33.70 -16.72
N ASP A 147 0.40 -32.90 -17.73
CA ASP A 147 0.73 -31.48 -17.79
C ASP A 147 -0.57 -30.71 -17.95
N VAL A 148 -0.89 -29.86 -16.98
CA VAL A 148 -2.17 -29.15 -16.87
C VAL A 148 -1.97 -27.70 -17.24
N GLN A 149 -2.69 -27.23 -18.25
CA GLN A 149 -2.71 -25.82 -18.66
C GLN A 149 -3.77 -25.05 -17.86
N VAL A 150 -3.32 -24.01 -17.15
CA VAL A 150 -4.19 -23.08 -16.43
C VAL A 150 -4.51 -21.88 -17.31
N ALA A 151 -5.80 -21.55 -17.47
CA ALA A 151 -6.22 -20.37 -18.23
C ALA A 151 -5.59 -19.07 -17.70
N GLY A 152 -5.17 -18.17 -18.58
CA GLY A 152 -4.63 -16.84 -18.22
C GLY A 152 -5.62 -15.95 -17.45
N GLY A 153 -6.93 -16.15 -17.67
CA GLY A 153 -8.00 -15.45 -16.95
C GLY A 153 -8.54 -16.18 -15.72
N ALA A 154 -7.85 -17.20 -15.19
CA ALA A 154 -8.33 -17.92 -14.02
C ALA A 154 -8.43 -16.99 -12.78
N PRO A 155 -9.51 -17.10 -11.98
CA PRO A 155 -9.61 -16.42 -10.69
C PRO A 155 -8.46 -16.75 -9.73
N VAL A 156 -7.96 -15.72 -9.06
CA VAL A 156 -6.90 -15.86 -8.06
C VAL A 156 -7.48 -16.29 -6.71
N GLY A 157 -6.88 -17.30 -6.10
CA GLY A 157 -7.26 -17.78 -4.77
C GLY A 157 -6.92 -19.24 -4.51
N VAL A 158 -7.60 -19.82 -3.52
CA VAL A 158 -7.48 -21.24 -3.17
C VAL A 158 -8.51 -22.06 -3.92
N TRP A 159 -8.04 -22.97 -4.76
CA TRP A 159 -8.83 -23.91 -5.54
C TRP A 159 -8.87 -25.27 -4.87
N LYS A 160 -10.02 -25.94 -4.93
CA LYS A 160 -10.15 -27.35 -4.59
C LYS A 160 -9.95 -28.19 -5.83
N MET A 161 -9.29 -29.32 -5.68
CA MET A 161 -8.99 -30.21 -6.79
C MET A 161 -9.41 -31.64 -6.47
N LYS A 162 -10.12 -32.27 -7.41
CA LYS A 162 -10.65 -33.63 -7.28
C LYS A 162 -10.37 -34.43 -8.53
N ILE A 163 -10.19 -35.73 -8.36
CA ILE A 163 -10.13 -36.71 -9.46
C ILE A 163 -11.40 -37.53 -9.42
N LEU A 164 -12.16 -37.50 -10.50
CA LEU A 164 -13.38 -38.27 -10.67
C LEU A 164 -13.13 -39.40 -11.65
N SER A 165 -13.35 -40.62 -11.20
CA SER A 165 -13.19 -41.83 -12.01
C SER A 165 -14.54 -42.47 -12.29
N TYR A 166 -14.74 -42.84 -13.55
CA TYR A 166 -15.94 -43.49 -14.09
C TYR A 166 -15.54 -44.72 -14.91
N VAL A 167 -16.50 -45.62 -15.09
CA VAL A 167 -16.41 -46.64 -16.14
C VAL A 167 -16.77 -46.00 -17.48
N THR A 168 -15.95 -46.23 -18.51
CA THR A 168 -16.19 -45.69 -19.86
C THR A 168 -17.58 -46.09 -20.37
N GLY A 169 -18.32 -45.10 -20.91
CA GLY A 169 -19.69 -45.28 -21.36
C GLY A 169 -20.76 -45.19 -20.25
N ASN A 170 -20.39 -45.05 -18.98
CA ASN A 170 -21.31 -44.94 -17.85
C ASN A 170 -21.06 -43.69 -16.99
N LEU A 171 -21.14 -42.51 -17.61
CA LEU A 171 -20.93 -41.22 -16.94
C LEU A 171 -22.09 -40.80 -16.02
N SER A 172 -23.24 -41.44 -16.13
CA SER A 172 -24.43 -41.17 -15.30
C SER A 172 -24.37 -41.85 -13.93
N ALA A 173 -23.48 -42.84 -13.76
CA ALA A 173 -23.27 -43.47 -12.47
C ALA A 173 -22.47 -42.56 -11.52
N PRO A 174 -22.64 -42.70 -10.19
CA PRO A 174 -21.80 -42.00 -9.22
C PRO A 174 -20.31 -42.33 -9.45
N PRO A 175 -19.44 -41.32 -9.61
CA PRO A 175 -18.00 -41.55 -9.76
C PRO A 175 -17.36 -42.00 -8.45
N GLU A 176 -16.20 -42.64 -8.56
CA GLU A 176 -15.25 -42.64 -7.45
C GLU A 176 -14.55 -41.27 -7.39
N ILE A 177 -14.53 -40.64 -6.21
CA ILE A 177 -14.00 -39.30 -6.00
C ILE A 177 -12.77 -39.38 -5.09
N TYR A 178 -11.64 -38.87 -5.57
CA TYR A 178 -10.47 -38.61 -4.75
C TYR A 178 -10.27 -37.11 -4.61
N GLU A 179 -10.46 -36.57 -3.40
CA GLU A 179 -10.20 -35.17 -3.10
C GLU A 179 -8.73 -34.99 -2.70
N ILE A 180 -8.08 -34.02 -3.32
CA ILE A 180 -6.68 -33.70 -3.03
C ILE A 180 -6.65 -32.86 -1.75
N PRO A 181 -5.96 -33.33 -0.69
CA PRO A 181 -6.01 -32.67 0.62
C PRO A 181 -5.20 -31.37 0.68
N GLN A 182 -4.29 -31.15 -0.28
CA GLN A 182 -3.47 -29.94 -0.35
C GLN A 182 -4.24 -28.74 -0.91
N ASN A 183 -3.98 -27.57 -0.34
CA ASN A 183 -4.43 -26.30 -0.93
C ASN A 183 -3.73 -26.08 -2.28
N VAL A 184 -4.50 -25.67 -3.30
CA VAL A 184 -3.98 -25.26 -4.61
C VAL A 184 -4.17 -23.75 -4.76
N TYR A 185 -3.09 -22.99 -4.61
CA TYR A 185 -3.08 -21.55 -4.80
C TYR A 185 -2.80 -21.22 -6.25
N ILE A 186 -3.69 -20.46 -6.89
CA ILE A 186 -3.49 -19.89 -8.22
C ILE A 186 -3.36 -18.38 -8.07
N LEU A 187 -2.23 -17.83 -8.50
CA LEU A 187 -1.86 -16.41 -8.40
C LEU A 187 -1.85 -15.73 -9.78
N PHE A 188 -1.79 -14.39 -9.79
CA PHE A 188 -1.52 -13.61 -10.99
C PHE A 188 -0.13 -13.94 -11.56
N ASN A 189 0.04 -13.77 -12.88
CA ASN A 189 1.25 -14.16 -13.60
C ASN A 189 1.90 -13.02 -14.41
N PRO A 190 2.81 -12.24 -13.79
CA PRO A 190 3.61 -11.23 -14.48
C PRO A 190 4.52 -11.78 -15.58
N TRP A 191 4.74 -13.11 -15.65
CA TRP A 191 5.57 -13.76 -16.66
C TRP A 191 4.80 -14.22 -17.90
N SER A 192 3.47 -14.28 -17.85
CA SER A 192 2.65 -14.76 -18.96
C SER A 192 2.09 -13.60 -19.77
N LYS A 193 2.32 -13.60 -21.09
CA LYS A 193 1.74 -12.60 -22.02
C LYS A 193 0.22 -12.68 -22.12
N GLU A 194 -0.37 -13.80 -21.69
CA GLU A 194 -1.81 -14.01 -21.64
C GLU A 194 -2.46 -13.43 -20.38
N ASP A 195 -1.66 -12.88 -19.46
CA ASP A 195 -2.13 -12.28 -18.22
C ASP A 195 -2.17 -10.75 -18.34
N SER A 196 -3.24 -10.14 -17.83
CA SER A 196 -3.39 -8.68 -17.78
C SER A 196 -2.35 -7.96 -16.92
N VAL A 197 -1.57 -8.69 -16.12
CA VAL A 197 -0.47 -8.12 -15.31
C VAL A 197 0.93 -8.41 -15.89
N TYR A 198 1.01 -8.84 -17.15
CA TYR A 198 2.28 -9.12 -17.82
C TYR A 198 3.25 -7.92 -17.75
N LEU A 199 4.46 -8.17 -17.29
CA LEU A 199 5.54 -7.20 -17.18
C LEU A 199 6.79 -7.77 -17.87
N ASP A 200 7.16 -7.22 -19.03
CA ASP A 200 8.18 -7.86 -19.88
C ASP A 200 9.55 -7.91 -19.19
N LYS A 201 9.93 -6.80 -18.55
CA LYS A 201 11.29 -6.59 -18.06
C LYS A 201 11.58 -7.48 -16.86
N GLU A 202 12.57 -8.35 -16.99
CA GLU A 202 12.97 -9.28 -15.94
C GLU A 202 13.36 -8.57 -14.64
N ASP A 203 14.17 -7.52 -14.72
CA ASP A 203 14.60 -6.79 -13.53
C ASP A 203 13.45 -6.03 -12.86
N ALA A 204 12.44 -5.60 -13.63
CA ALA A 204 11.22 -5.03 -13.08
C ALA A 204 10.36 -6.08 -12.36
N ARG A 205 10.29 -7.32 -12.86
CA ARG A 205 9.63 -8.43 -12.15
C ARG A 205 10.37 -8.81 -10.87
N LYS A 206 11.71 -8.78 -10.90
CA LYS A 206 12.53 -8.98 -9.68
C LYS A 206 12.21 -7.90 -8.65
N GLU A 207 12.19 -6.63 -9.02
CA GLU A 207 11.95 -5.53 -8.07
C GLU A 207 10.49 -5.46 -7.60
N TYR A 208 9.53 -5.54 -8.51
CA TYR A 208 8.12 -5.22 -8.22
C TYR A 208 7.26 -6.42 -7.84
N VAL A 209 7.82 -7.65 -7.88
CA VAL A 209 7.12 -8.88 -7.48
C VAL A 209 7.96 -9.70 -6.49
N LEU A 210 9.23 -9.96 -6.81
CA LEU A 210 10.06 -10.90 -6.05
C LEU A 210 10.86 -10.25 -4.91
N ASN A 211 11.12 -8.96 -4.95
CA ASN A 211 11.86 -8.28 -3.89
C ASN A 211 10.95 -8.11 -2.67
N ASP A 212 11.35 -8.66 -1.53
CA ASP A 212 10.60 -8.64 -0.28
C ASP A 212 11.09 -7.59 0.72
N VAL A 213 12.06 -6.77 0.30
CA VAL A 213 12.57 -5.63 1.04
C VAL A 213 12.50 -4.39 0.16
N GLY A 214 11.91 -3.33 0.68
CA GLY A 214 11.77 -2.05 0.01
C GLY A 214 12.37 -0.89 0.80
N LYS A 215 12.21 0.29 0.21
CA LYS A 215 12.49 1.58 0.82
C LYS A 215 11.32 2.50 0.48
N ILE A 216 10.72 3.10 1.51
CA ILE A 216 9.64 4.07 1.39
C ILE A 216 10.22 5.43 1.76
N PHE A 217 10.04 6.42 0.89
CA PHE A 217 10.56 7.77 1.14
C PHE A 217 9.59 8.55 2.02
N VAL A 218 10.12 9.27 3.01
CA VAL A 218 9.38 10.11 3.96
C VAL A 218 10.15 11.41 4.19
N GLY A 219 9.62 12.33 5.02
CA GLY A 219 10.29 13.60 5.34
C GLY A 219 9.69 14.76 4.55
N THR A 220 10.53 15.67 4.07
CA THR A 220 10.08 16.80 3.25
C THR A 220 10.72 16.73 1.87
N GLN A 221 10.20 17.50 0.91
CA GLN A 221 10.74 17.61 -0.44
C GLN A 221 12.24 17.97 -0.46
N LYS A 222 12.70 18.77 0.51
CA LYS A 222 14.10 19.25 0.62
C LYS A 222 15.04 18.22 1.23
N GLU A 223 14.54 17.38 2.13
CA GLU A 223 15.32 16.35 2.80
C GLU A 223 14.54 15.03 2.79
N PRO A 224 14.33 14.42 1.60
CA PRO A 224 13.70 13.13 1.50
C PRO A 224 14.58 12.09 2.19
N ARG A 225 13.97 11.21 3.00
CA ARG A 225 14.68 10.15 3.71
C ARG A 225 14.08 8.80 3.39
N GLY A 226 14.95 7.86 3.04
CA GLY A 226 14.58 6.48 2.83
C GLY A 226 14.34 5.74 4.14
N ARG A 227 13.13 5.23 4.35
CA ARG A 227 12.79 4.30 5.41
C ARG A 227 12.74 2.88 4.84
N ARG A 228 13.62 1.99 5.31
CA ARG A 228 13.55 0.56 4.94
C ARG A 228 12.25 -0.05 5.42
N TRP A 229 11.68 -0.92 4.59
CA TRP A 229 10.45 -1.64 4.89
C TRP A 229 10.55 -3.10 4.43
N ILE A 230 10.27 -4.03 5.34
CA ILE A 230 10.19 -5.45 5.00
C ILE A 230 8.75 -5.72 4.52
N TYR A 231 8.56 -5.96 3.23
CA TYR A 231 7.26 -6.42 2.73
C TYR A 231 7.00 -7.85 3.22
N GLY A 232 7.99 -8.74 3.07
CA GLY A 232 7.91 -10.10 3.61
C GLY A 232 6.77 -10.94 3.02
N GLN A 233 6.39 -10.72 1.75
CA GLN A 233 5.27 -11.39 1.07
C GLN A 233 5.34 -12.92 1.06
N PHE A 234 6.52 -13.48 1.33
CA PHE A 234 6.76 -14.91 1.33
C PHE A 234 6.61 -15.57 2.69
N ALA A 235 6.47 -14.81 3.77
CA ALA A 235 6.23 -15.34 5.11
C ALA A 235 4.97 -16.22 5.13
N ASP A 236 5.00 -17.27 5.94
CA ASP A 236 4.00 -18.34 5.96
C ASP A 236 2.58 -17.87 6.32
N SER A 237 2.46 -16.79 7.10
CA SER A 237 1.19 -16.15 7.46
C SER A 237 0.62 -15.22 6.37
N VAL A 238 1.45 -14.71 5.45
CA VAL A 238 1.06 -13.61 4.56
C VAL A 238 0.18 -14.06 3.41
N LEU A 239 0.54 -15.15 2.70
CA LEU A 239 -0.32 -15.68 1.62
C LEU A 239 -1.69 -16.15 2.14
N PRO A 240 -1.79 -16.90 3.26
CA PRO A 240 -3.08 -17.23 3.87
C PRO A 240 -3.85 -15.97 4.33
N GLY A 241 -3.17 -14.99 4.92
CA GLY A 241 -3.75 -13.70 5.30
C GLY A 241 -4.34 -12.93 4.11
N ALA A 242 -3.66 -12.94 2.96
CA ALA A 242 -4.16 -12.34 1.73
C ALA A 242 -5.44 -13.04 1.23
N MET A 243 -5.52 -14.37 1.35
CA MET A 243 -6.74 -15.13 1.00
C MET A 243 -7.90 -14.81 1.94
N LEU A 244 -7.61 -14.62 3.22
CA LEU A 244 -8.59 -14.23 4.23
C LEU A 244 -9.15 -12.83 3.96
N MET A 245 -8.28 -11.86 3.67
CA MET A 245 -8.68 -10.52 3.24
C MET A 245 -9.57 -10.57 1.98
N LEU A 246 -9.20 -11.36 0.96
CA LEU A 246 -10.05 -11.54 -0.23
C LEU A 246 -11.42 -12.16 0.09
N ASN A 247 -11.53 -12.98 1.14
CA ASN A 247 -12.82 -13.52 1.59
C ASN A 247 -13.68 -12.45 2.29
N HIS A 248 -13.07 -11.47 2.96
CA HIS A 248 -13.77 -10.34 3.57
C HIS A 248 -14.14 -9.24 2.56
N SER A 249 -13.52 -9.22 1.38
CA SER A 249 -13.80 -8.23 0.33
C SER A 249 -15.24 -8.19 -0.18
N LYS A 250 -15.99 -9.29 0.02
CA LYS A 250 -17.31 -9.53 -0.62
C LYS A 250 -17.25 -9.49 -2.15
N LEU A 251 -16.05 -9.51 -2.74
CA LEU A 251 -15.86 -9.60 -4.17
C LEU A 251 -16.37 -10.97 -4.65
N ASP A 252 -17.13 -10.97 -5.73
CA ASP A 252 -17.55 -12.19 -6.39
C ASP A 252 -16.34 -13.06 -6.74
N TYR A 253 -16.46 -14.38 -6.63
CA TYR A 253 -15.36 -15.31 -6.94
C TYR A 253 -14.84 -15.10 -8.37
N THR A 254 -15.70 -14.83 -9.36
CA THR A 254 -15.24 -14.50 -10.73
C THR A 254 -14.53 -13.16 -10.80
N GLY A 255 -14.92 -12.20 -9.96
CA GLY A 255 -14.28 -10.89 -9.85
C GLY A 255 -12.80 -11.00 -9.46
N ARG A 256 -12.40 -12.06 -8.75
CA ARG A 256 -10.99 -12.33 -8.39
C ARG A 256 -10.09 -12.67 -9.58
N ALA A 257 -10.65 -12.82 -10.79
CA ALA A 257 -9.85 -12.89 -12.02
C ALA A 257 -9.36 -11.52 -12.51
N SER A 258 -9.99 -10.42 -12.07
CA SER A 258 -9.67 -9.07 -12.53
C SER A 258 -8.65 -8.40 -11.61
N PRO A 259 -7.46 -8.02 -12.11
CA PRO A 259 -6.52 -7.25 -11.29
C PRO A 259 -7.08 -5.88 -10.91
N ILE A 260 -7.99 -5.31 -11.71
CA ILE A 260 -8.66 -4.03 -11.41
C ILE A 260 -9.49 -4.16 -10.13
N LEU A 261 -10.37 -5.16 -10.08
CA LEU A 261 -11.26 -5.39 -8.95
C LEU A 261 -10.49 -5.86 -7.70
N VAL A 262 -9.46 -6.69 -7.89
CA VAL A 262 -8.61 -7.13 -6.77
C VAL A 262 -7.80 -5.96 -6.20
N SER A 263 -7.25 -5.07 -7.05
CA SER A 263 -6.49 -3.90 -6.57
C SER A 263 -7.39 -2.92 -5.82
N ARG A 264 -8.62 -2.70 -6.30
CA ARG A 264 -9.63 -1.91 -5.59
C ARG A 264 -10.06 -2.54 -4.26
N ALA A 265 -10.15 -3.88 -4.21
CA ALA A 265 -10.43 -4.58 -2.95
C ALA A 265 -9.26 -4.47 -1.96
N ILE A 266 -8.02 -4.49 -2.43
CA ILE A 266 -6.83 -4.26 -1.60
C ILE A 266 -6.87 -2.85 -1.01
N SER A 267 -7.11 -1.82 -1.82
CA SER A 267 -7.15 -0.43 -1.34
C SER A 267 -8.22 -0.21 -0.26
N LYS A 268 -9.34 -0.91 -0.40
CA LYS A 268 -10.42 -0.92 0.58
C LYS A 268 -10.08 -1.63 1.90
N LEU A 269 -9.50 -2.83 1.84
CA LEU A 269 -9.41 -3.73 3.01
C LEU A 269 -8.10 -3.62 3.77
N VAL A 270 -7.11 -2.91 3.23
CA VAL A 270 -5.89 -2.62 3.97
C VAL A 270 -6.16 -1.63 5.11
N ASN A 271 -7.12 -0.70 4.96
CA ASN A 271 -7.69 0.07 6.06
C ASN A 271 -8.92 -0.61 6.68
N SER A 272 -9.28 -0.21 7.90
CA SER A 272 -10.40 -0.77 8.65
C SER A 272 -11.59 0.17 8.86
N GLU A 273 -11.69 1.27 8.13
CA GLU A 273 -12.74 2.30 8.35
C GLU A 273 -14.11 1.89 7.82
N ASN A 274 -14.21 0.75 7.14
CA ASN A 274 -15.42 0.29 6.44
C ASN A 274 -16.21 -0.80 7.21
N ASP A 275 -15.86 -1.09 8.47
CA ASP A 275 -16.47 -2.15 9.30
C ASP A 275 -16.52 -3.54 8.62
N ASP A 276 -15.57 -3.81 7.73
CA ASP A 276 -15.49 -4.99 6.88
C ASP A 276 -14.27 -5.87 7.20
N LYS A 277 -13.77 -5.73 8.43
CA LYS A 277 -12.62 -6.49 8.96
C LYS A 277 -11.32 -6.22 8.21
N GLY A 278 -11.08 -4.95 7.88
CA GLY A 278 -9.83 -4.50 7.30
C GLY A 278 -8.59 -4.77 8.17
N ILE A 279 -7.41 -4.63 7.58
CA ILE A 279 -6.16 -5.10 8.19
C ILE A 279 -5.64 -4.11 9.24
N VAL A 280 -5.58 -2.81 8.93
CA VAL A 280 -4.90 -1.81 9.77
C VAL A 280 -5.85 -0.67 10.17
N VAL A 281 -5.79 -0.28 11.45
CA VAL A 281 -6.50 0.90 11.99
C VAL A 281 -5.64 2.15 11.81
N GLY A 282 -6.21 3.22 11.24
CA GLY A 282 -5.52 4.50 11.08
C GLY A 282 -5.47 5.30 12.37
N ASN A 283 -4.35 5.95 12.69
CA ASN A 283 -4.28 6.89 13.82
C ASN A 283 -3.17 7.95 13.66
N TRP A 284 -3.60 9.22 13.65
CA TRP A 284 -2.75 10.42 13.54
C TRP A 284 -2.79 11.31 14.78
N SER A 285 -3.36 10.83 15.89
CA SER A 285 -3.58 11.64 17.10
C SER A 285 -2.32 11.92 17.93
N GLY A 286 -1.22 11.19 17.68
CA GLY A 286 -0.04 11.18 18.55
C GLY A 286 -0.18 10.31 19.81
N MET A 287 -1.34 9.67 20.04
CA MET A 287 -1.60 8.80 21.19
C MET A 287 -1.83 7.36 20.75
N TYR A 288 -1.00 6.43 21.27
CA TYR A 288 -0.92 5.05 20.77
C TYR A 288 -0.85 3.99 21.89
N ASP A 289 -1.26 4.33 23.11
CA ASP A 289 -1.03 3.49 24.31
C ASP A 289 -1.70 2.10 24.25
N ASP A 290 -2.78 1.95 23.47
CA ASP A 290 -3.52 0.70 23.28
C ASP A 290 -3.09 -0.07 22.02
N GLY A 291 -2.01 0.34 21.34
CA GLY A 291 -1.53 -0.30 20.13
C GLY A 291 -0.04 -0.07 19.86
N MET A 292 0.35 -0.27 18.62
CA MET A 292 1.70 0.02 18.12
C MET A 292 1.71 1.41 17.48
N ALA A 293 2.59 2.29 17.96
CA ALA A 293 2.82 3.56 17.30
C ALA A 293 3.32 3.34 15.85
N PRO A 294 2.78 4.05 14.84
CA PRO A 294 3.06 3.78 13.43
C PRO A 294 4.56 3.77 13.05
N TRP A 295 5.37 4.66 13.64
CA TRP A 295 6.83 4.72 13.37
C TRP A 295 7.60 3.53 13.93
N MET A 296 7.00 2.69 14.77
CA MET A 296 7.68 1.53 15.33
C MET A 296 7.66 0.32 14.40
N TRP A 297 6.75 0.27 13.42
CA TRP A 297 6.70 -0.82 12.44
C TRP A 297 7.91 -0.83 11.51
N THR A 298 8.49 -2.01 11.32
CA THR A 298 9.65 -2.27 10.46
C THR A 298 9.28 -3.05 9.18
N GLY A 299 8.05 -3.57 9.12
CA GLY A 299 7.57 -4.34 7.98
C GLY A 299 6.10 -4.77 8.10
N SER A 300 5.60 -5.37 7.01
CA SER A 300 4.21 -5.83 6.89
C SER A 300 3.99 -7.25 7.40
N ALA A 301 5.03 -8.09 7.45
CA ALA A 301 4.90 -9.49 7.88
C ALA A 301 4.37 -9.60 9.31
N ALA A 302 4.83 -8.73 10.22
CA ALA A 302 4.37 -8.67 11.61
C ALA A 302 2.87 -8.35 11.71
N ILE A 303 2.44 -7.33 10.96
CA ILE A 303 1.04 -6.89 10.88
C ILE A 303 0.16 -8.02 10.36
N MET A 304 0.59 -8.68 9.27
CA MET A 304 -0.16 -9.77 8.67
C MET A 304 -0.22 -11.02 9.55
N ASP A 305 0.85 -11.32 10.28
CA ASP A 305 0.88 -12.43 11.24
C ASP A 305 -0.10 -12.19 12.39
N GLU A 306 -0.15 -10.98 12.95
CA GLU A 306 -1.13 -10.59 13.98
C GLU A 306 -2.57 -10.68 13.45
N TYR A 307 -2.84 -10.08 12.28
CA TYR A 307 -4.15 -10.13 11.64
C TYR A 307 -4.61 -11.57 11.37
N PHE A 308 -3.71 -12.40 10.84
CA PHE A 308 -4.00 -13.80 10.52
C PHE A 308 -4.23 -14.65 11.77
N LYS A 309 -3.42 -14.50 12.82
CA LYS A 309 -3.59 -15.22 14.10
C LYS A 309 -4.90 -14.90 14.79
N ASN A 310 -5.39 -13.68 14.62
CA ASN A 310 -6.71 -13.25 15.11
C ASN A 310 -7.87 -13.71 14.20
N GLY A 311 -7.59 -14.56 13.21
CA GLY A 311 -8.59 -15.07 12.28
C GLY A 311 -9.17 -14.01 11.34
N GLY A 312 -8.48 -12.87 11.19
CA GLY A 312 -8.96 -11.74 10.39
C GLY A 312 -10.18 -11.05 10.99
N GLU A 313 -10.47 -11.27 12.27
CA GLU A 313 -11.64 -10.69 12.95
C GLU A 313 -11.33 -9.35 13.64
N GLN A 314 -10.05 -9.05 13.89
CA GLN A 314 -9.59 -7.84 14.55
C GLN A 314 -8.50 -7.16 13.73
N SER A 315 -8.69 -5.87 13.47
CA SER A 315 -7.73 -5.01 12.79
C SER A 315 -6.53 -4.71 13.70
N VAL A 316 -5.35 -4.55 13.10
CA VAL A 316 -4.09 -4.26 13.78
C VAL A 316 -3.91 -2.76 13.99
N LYS A 317 -3.55 -2.38 15.21
CA LYS A 317 -3.38 -0.98 15.63
C LYS A 317 -1.89 -0.64 15.74
N TYR A 318 -1.36 0.44 15.16
CA TYR A 318 -1.96 1.44 14.27
C TYR A 318 -1.09 1.66 13.02
N GLY A 319 -1.66 2.28 12.00
CA GLY A 319 -0.97 2.68 10.77
C GLY A 319 -1.18 4.15 10.42
N GLN A 320 -0.30 4.63 9.55
CA GLN A 320 -0.34 5.89 8.81
C GLN A 320 0.04 5.59 7.35
N CYS A 321 0.02 6.57 6.44
CA CYS A 321 0.02 6.32 4.98
C CYS A 321 1.12 5.36 4.50
N TRP A 322 2.37 5.49 4.95
CA TRP A 322 3.45 4.57 4.53
C TRP A 322 3.28 3.14 5.09
N VAL A 323 2.62 2.97 6.25
CA VAL A 323 2.28 1.64 6.80
C VAL A 323 1.22 1.00 5.91
N PHE A 324 0.16 1.74 5.56
CA PHE A 324 -0.87 1.29 4.62
C PHE A 324 -0.25 0.93 3.27
N ALA A 325 0.59 1.80 2.69
CA ALA A 325 1.27 1.54 1.43
C ALA A 325 2.22 0.33 1.49
N GLY A 326 2.91 0.12 2.62
CA GLY A 326 3.74 -1.06 2.86
C GLY A 326 2.93 -2.35 2.86
N VAL A 327 1.80 -2.37 3.59
CA VAL A 327 0.89 -3.53 3.66
C VAL A 327 0.22 -3.78 2.30
N ALA A 328 -0.24 -2.74 1.61
CA ALA A 328 -0.83 -2.85 0.28
C ALA A 328 0.16 -3.41 -0.75
N THR A 329 1.41 -2.93 -0.75
CA THR A 329 2.48 -3.50 -1.60
C THR A 329 2.67 -4.98 -1.32
N THR A 330 2.68 -5.35 -0.03
CA THR A 330 2.81 -6.74 0.38
C THR A 330 1.65 -7.58 -0.16
N MET A 331 0.40 -7.12 -0.05
CA MET A 331 -0.78 -7.82 -0.57
C MET A 331 -0.73 -7.95 -2.10
N CYS A 332 -0.40 -6.88 -2.83
CA CYS A 332 -0.22 -6.91 -4.27
C CYS A 332 0.83 -7.94 -4.69
N ARG A 333 2.05 -7.85 -4.14
CA ARG A 333 3.17 -8.75 -4.48
C ARG A 333 2.89 -10.20 -4.10
N THR A 334 2.25 -10.43 -2.94
CA THR A 334 1.81 -11.75 -2.48
C THR A 334 0.86 -12.42 -3.49
N LEU A 335 -0.05 -11.65 -4.10
CA LEU A 335 -1.01 -12.17 -5.09
C LEU A 335 -0.43 -12.23 -6.51
N GLY A 336 0.77 -11.70 -6.73
CA GLY A 336 1.43 -11.64 -8.03
C GLY A 336 1.12 -10.40 -8.86
N LEU A 337 0.59 -9.34 -8.26
CA LEU A 337 0.44 -8.03 -8.90
C LEU A 337 1.78 -7.27 -8.79
N PRO A 338 2.43 -6.86 -9.89
CA PRO A 338 3.62 -6.02 -9.80
C PRO A 338 3.26 -4.67 -9.20
N CYS A 339 3.93 -4.28 -8.11
CA CYS A 339 3.58 -3.10 -7.35
C CYS A 339 4.81 -2.38 -6.78
N ARG A 340 4.76 -1.04 -6.74
CA ARG A 340 5.75 -0.17 -6.10
C ARG A 340 5.05 0.84 -5.18
N THR A 341 5.73 1.25 -4.10
CA THR A 341 5.32 2.39 -3.28
C THR A 341 5.73 3.69 -3.95
N VAL A 342 4.86 4.70 -3.90
CA VAL A 342 5.09 6.04 -4.42
C VAL A 342 4.92 7.02 -3.28
N THR A 343 5.90 7.91 -3.10
CA THR A 343 5.82 9.03 -2.15
C THR A 343 5.64 10.31 -2.94
N ASN A 344 4.55 11.03 -2.70
CA ASN A 344 4.33 12.38 -3.20
C ASN A 344 4.67 13.39 -2.10
N PHE A 345 5.55 14.34 -2.39
CA PHE A 345 5.89 15.41 -1.44
C PHE A 345 5.06 16.65 -1.74
N VAL A 346 4.59 17.32 -0.67
CA VAL A 346 3.64 18.44 -0.78
C VAL A 346 2.34 17.97 -1.45
N SER A 347 1.77 16.89 -0.92
CA SER A 347 0.57 16.24 -1.46
C SER A 347 -0.67 17.01 -1.02
N ALA A 348 -1.47 17.49 -1.98
CA ALA A 348 -2.75 18.10 -1.64
C ALA A 348 -3.74 17.04 -1.15
N HIS A 349 -4.63 17.45 -0.26
CA HIS A 349 -5.82 16.71 0.12
C HIS A 349 -7.00 17.66 -0.11
N ASP A 350 -7.53 17.62 -1.33
CA ASP A 350 -8.71 18.37 -1.77
C ASP A 350 -9.96 17.63 -1.32
N THR A 351 -10.74 18.26 -0.45
CA THR A 351 -11.93 17.68 0.19
C THR A 351 -13.25 18.06 -0.50
N ASP A 352 -13.22 19.04 -1.41
CA ASP A 352 -14.43 19.59 -2.03
C ASP A 352 -14.46 19.47 -3.57
N ARG A 353 -13.43 18.85 -4.15
CA ARG A 353 -13.27 18.58 -5.60
C ARG A 353 -13.16 19.86 -6.42
N SER A 354 -12.57 20.89 -5.84
CA SER A 354 -12.30 22.16 -6.49
C SER A 354 -11.05 22.12 -7.39
N LEU A 355 -10.22 21.07 -7.27
CA LEU A 355 -8.84 21.02 -7.78
C LEU A 355 -7.99 22.18 -7.25
N THR A 356 -8.38 22.74 -6.10
CA THR A 356 -7.65 23.76 -5.37
C THR A 356 -7.43 23.32 -3.93
N VAL A 357 -6.48 23.99 -3.28
CA VAL A 357 -6.34 23.95 -1.83
C VAL A 357 -6.56 25.35 -1.31
N ASP A 358 -7.69 25.55 -0.65
CA ASP A 358 -8.14 26.87 -0.23
C ASP A 358 -7.68 27.20 1.20
N LYS A 359 -6.93 28.29 1.34
CA LYS A 359 -6.41 28.77 2.63
C LYS A 359 -7.01 30.12 2.97
N TYR A 360 -7.71 30.18 4.09
CA TYR A 360 -8.39 31.38 4.57
C TYR A 360 -7.57 32.08 5.65
N PHE A 361 -7.45 33.40 5.53
CA PHE A 361 -6.73 34.25 6.47
C PHE A 361 -7.62 35.39 6.98
N ASP A 362 -7.51 35.70 8.27
CA ASP A 362 -8.17 36.85 8.88
C ASP A 362 -7.43 38.18 8.57
N GLU A 363 -8.01 39.30 8.99
CA GLU A 363 -7.43 40.64 8.83
C GLU A 363 -6.07 40.84 9.53
N LYS A 364 -5.72 39.95 10.46
CA LYS A 364 -4.45 39.95 11.20
C LYS A 364 -3.43 39.03 10.57
N GLY A 365 -3.78 38.34 9.47
CA GLY A 365 -2.96 37.34 8.81
C GLY A 365 -2.91 36.00 9.55
N GLU A 366 -3.83 35.68 10.46
CA GLU A 366 -3.90 34.32 11.00
C GLU A 366 -4.67 33.41 10.04
N LYS A 367 -4.14 32.21 9.80
CA LYS A 367 -4.90 31.16 9.11
C LYS A 367 -6.14 30.84 9.95
N ILE A 368 -7.29 30.85 9.33
CA ILE A 368 -8.55 30.49 9.96
C ILE A 368 -8.77 29.00 9.76
N GLU A 369 -8.77 28.26 10.85
CA GLU A 369 -9.05 26.82 10.83
C GLU A 369 -10.56 26.56 10.77
N GLY A 370 -10.96 25.44 10.15
CA GLY A 370 -12.35 24.99 10.08
C GLY A 370 -13.21 25.64 8.98
N VAL A 371 -12.66 26.52 8.15
CA VAL A 371 -13.36 27.08 6.97
C VAL A 371 -13.23 26.16 5.75
N SER A 372 -12.04 25.61 5.53
CA SER A 372 -11.79 24.52 4.59
C SER A 372 -11.18 23.35 5.36
N ASN A 373 -11.50 22.13 4.93
CA ASN A 373 -10.89 20.89 5.41
C ASN A 373 -9.66 20.50 4.57
N ASP A 374 -9.33 21.27 3.54
CA ASP A 374 -8.19 20.99 2.68
C ASP A 374 -6.89 21.10 3.48
N SER A 375 -5.99 20.19 3.15
CA SER A 375 -4.68 20.12 3.78
C SER A 375 -3.61 19.85 2.74
N ILE A 376 -2.38 20.19 3.10
CA ILE A 376 -1.20 19.84 2.31
C ILE A 376 -0.34 18.99 3.22
N TRP A 377 -0.20 17.74 2.85
CA TRP A 377 0.62 16.78 3.55
C TRP A 377 2.06 16.98 3.10
N ASN A 378 2.99 17.04 4.05
CA ASN A 378 4.42 17.20 3.76
C ASN A 378 4.90 16.08 2.83
N PHE A 379 4.38 14.88 3.08
CA PHE A 379 4.40 13.78 2.13
C PHE A 379 3.16 12.91 2.30
N HIS A 380 2.78 12.22 1.23
CA HIS A 380 1.79 11.15 1.24
C HIS A 380 2.33 9.95 0.48
N VAL A 381 1.92 8.75 0.87
CA VAL A 381 2.44 7.50 0.28
C VAL A 381 1.28 6.61 -0.15
N TRP A 382 1.30 6.21 -1.42
CA TRP A 382 0.36 5.26 -2.01
C TRP A 382 1.09 4.20 -2.84
N ASN A 383 0.36 3.46 -3.68
CA ASN A 383 0.89 2.37 -4.47
C ASN A 383 0.57 2.52 -5.96
N ASP A 384 1.54 2.23 -6.82
CA ASP A 384 1.30 1.96 -8.24
C ASP A 384 1.28 0.45 -8.47
N VAL A 385 0.25 -0.03 -9.18
CA VAL A 385 0.07 -1.44 -9.55
C VAL A 385 0.02 -1.57 -11.07
N TRP A 386 0.83 -2.47 -11.62
CA TRP A 386 0.96 -2.66 -13.06
C TRP A 386 -0.13 -3.59 -13.60
N MET A 387 -0.96 -3.11 -14.53
CA MET A 387 -1.96 -3.92 -15.23
C MET A 387 -2.44 -3.27 -16.53
N THR A 388 -3.10 -4.05 -17.38
CA THR A 388 -3.90 -3.51 -18.49
C THR A 388 -5.24 -2.96 -17.98
N ARG A 389 -5.82 -2.03 -18.75
CA ARG A 389 -7.13 -1.39 -18.48
C ARG A 389 -8.11 -1.64 -19.62
N PRO A 390 -8.63 -2.86 -19.79
CA PRO A 390 -9.59 -3.19 -20.85
C PRO A 390 -10.94 -2.45 -20.72
N ASP A 391 -11.20 -1.87 -19.56
CA ASP A 391 -12.34 -1.00 -19.27
C ASP A 391 -12.14 0.45 -19.77
N LEU A 392 -10.90 0.83 -20.14
CA LEU A 392 -10.56 2.15 -20.68
C LEU A 392 -10.13 2.05 -22.16
N PRO A 393 -10.09 3.17 -22.91
CA PRO A 393 -9.51 3.17 -24.24
C PRO A 393 -8.03 2.71 -24.24
N PRO A 394 -7.51 2.20 -25.37
CA PRO A 394 -6.10 1.84 -25.48
C PRO A 394 -5.17 3.02 -25.12
N GLY A 395 -4.15 2.74 -24.31
CA GLY A 395 -3.16 3.73 -23.87
C GLY A 395 -3.17 4.02 -22.37
N TYR A 396 -4.20 3.61 -21.62
CA TYR A 396 -4.32 3.86 -20.17
C TYR A 396 -3.92 2.68 -19.27
N GLY A 397 -3.37 1.61 -19.84
CA GLY A 397 -2.72 0.53 -19.08
C GLY A 397 -1.36 0.94 -18.53
N GLY A 398 -0.65 0.01 -17.89
CA GLY A 398 0.63 0.29 -17.22
C GLY A 398 0.39 0.54 -15.73
N TRP A 399 1.06 1.55 -15.16
CA TRP A 399 0.90 1.89 -13.74
C TRP A 399 -0.47 2.47 -13.43
N GLN A 400 -1.10 1.91 -12.38
CA GLN A 400 -2.37 2.37 -11.86
C GLN A 400 -2.24 2.68 -10.37
N SER A 401 -2.57 3.90 -9.97
CA SER A 401 -2.51 4.33 -8.57
C SER A 401 -3.68 3.74 -7.78
N ILE A 402 -3.37 3.11 -6.65
CA ILE A 402 -4.31 2.76 -5.60
C ILE A 402 -3.80 3.33 -4.29
N ASP A 403 -4.71 3.75 -3.43
CA ASP A 403 -4.38 4.23 -2.10
C ASP A 403 -5.26 3.56 -1.05
N SER A 404 -4.59 2.97 -0.06
CA SER A 404 -5.25 2.30 1.05
C SER A 404 -5.44 3.20 2.27
N THR A 405 -4.91 4.41 2.24
CA THR A 405 -5.08 5.40 3.30
C THR A 405 -6.51 5.94 3.26
N PRO A 406 -7.28 5.88 4.36
CA PRO A 406 -8.67 6.32 4.36
C PRO A 406 -8.73 7.86 4.43
N GLN A 407 -8.63 8.50 3.27
CA GLN A 407 -8.75 9.95 3.09
C GLN A 407 -10.18 10.33 2.68
N GLU A 408 -10.53 10.01 1.43
CA GLU A 408 -11.83 10.31 0.84
C GLU A 408 -12.63 9.04 0.54
N THR A 409 -13.96 9.17 0.53
CA THR A 409 -14.83 8.04 0.19
C THR A 409 -15.10 7.97 -1.31
N SER A 410 -14.93 6.77 -1.87
CA SER A 410 -15.32 6.45 -3.25
C SER A 410 -16.51 5.49 -3.21
N ALA A 411 -17.67 5.98 -3.67
CA ALA A 411 -18.96 5.30 -3.54
C ALA A 411 -19.32 4.96 -2.07
N ASN A 412 -19.12 5.92 -1.15
CA ASN A 412 -19.37 5.80 0.29
C ASN A 412 -18.54 4.72 1.00
N VAL A 413 -17.37 4.39 0.45
CA VAL A 413 -16.44 3.42 1.00
C VAL A 413 -15.05 4.04 0.97
N PHE A 414 -14.25 3.88 2.03
CA PHE A 414 -12.84 4.28 2.06
C PHE A 414 -12.02 3.30 1.20
N GLN A 415 -11.93 3.63 -0.08
CA GLN A 415 -11.20 2.89 -1.11
C GLN A 415 -10.81 3.89 -2.20
N MET A 416 -9.67 3.68 -2.84
CA MET A 416 -9.22 4.55 -3.92
C MET A 416 -8.57 3.72 -5.03
N GLY A 417 -8.93 4.06 -6.28
CA GLY A 417 -8.33 3.50 -7.49
C GLY A 417 -8.89 2.14 -7.92
N PRO A 418 -8.31 1.50 -8.94
CA PRO A 418 -7.11 1.91 -9.67
C PRO A 418 -7.35 3.10 -10.63
N SER A 419 -6.60 4.19 -10.45
CA SER A 419 -6.55 5.34 -11.37
C SER A 419 -5.41 5.17 -12.37
N SER A 420 -5.64 5.40 -13.65
CA SER A 420 -4.56 5.33 -14.64
C SER A 420 -3.62 6.52 -14.45
N VAL A 421 -2.34 6.26 -14.20
CA VAL A 421 -1.31 7.32 -14.05
C VAL A 421 -1.24 8.17 -15.33
N GLU A 422 -1.41 7.55 -16.50
CA GLU A 422 -1.45 8.27 -17.78
C GLU A 422 -2.71 9.15 -17.93
N ALA A 423 -3.86 8.72 -17.39
CA ALA A 423 -5.08 9.55 -17.38
C ALA A 423 -4.91 10.77 -16.45
N VAL A 424 -4.28 10.57 -15.29
CA VAL A 424 -3.90 11.65 -14.36
C VAL A 424 -2.97 12.64 -15.05
N ARG A 425 -1.88 12.17 -15.68
CA ARG A 425 -0.93 13.03 -16.41
C ARG A 425 -1.59 13.91 -17.47
N ARG A 426 -2.60 13.40 -18.16
CA ARG A 426 -3.35 14.13 -19.21
C ARG A 426 -4.53 14.96 -18.70
N GLY A 427 -4.79 14.98 -17.39
CA GLY A 427 -5.96 15.64 -16.80
C GLY A 427 -7.30 15.06 -17.26
N GLN A 428 -7.34 13.77 -17.61
CA GLN A 428 -8.55 13.07 -18.06
C GLN A 428 -9.28 12.44 -16.88
N VAL A 429 -9.76 13.30 -15.99
CA VAL A 429 -10.34 12.93 -14.70
C VAL A 429 -11.72 12.27 -14.78
N GLY A 430 -12.32 12.20 -15.97
CA GLY A 430 -13.61 11.52 -16.19
C GLY A 430 -13.52 10.00 -16.29
N PHE A 431 -12.32 9.43 -16.31
CA PHE A 431 -12.14 7.98 -16.30
C PHE A 431 -12.17 7.41 -14.89
N ASP A 432 -12.81 6.25 -14.76
CA ASP A 432 -12.76 5.50 -13.52
C ASP A 432 -11.34 4.97 -13.25
N PHE A 433 -10.92 4.81 -12.00
CA PHE A 433 -11.61 5.21 -10.78
C PHE A 433 -10.89 6.41 -10.18
N ASP A 434 -11.61 7.29 -9.48
CA ASP A 434 -11.03 8.29 -8.55
C ASP A 434 -9.94 9.21 -9.13
N CYS A 435 -9.82 9.30 -10.47
CA CYS A 435 -8.83 10.14 -11.14
C CYS A 435 -8.90 11.63 -10.75
N PRO A 436 -10.08 12.25 -10.46
CA PRO A 436 -10.12 13.63 -10.00
C PRO A 436 -9.36 13.83 -8.69
N PHE A 437 -9.46 12.87 -7.75
CA PHE A 437 -8.80 12.94 -6.45
C PHE A 437 -7.28 12.86 -6.63
N VAL A 438 -6.77 11.83 -7.30
CA VAL A 438 -5.32 11.70 -7.56
C VAL A 438 -4.78 12.90 -8.31
N PHE A 439 -5.54 13.43 -9.27
CA PHE A 439 -5.13 14.62 -10.00
C PHE A 439 -4.96 15.82 -9.08
N ALA A 440 -5.90 16.04 -8.15
CA ALA A 440 -5.78 17.10 -7.15
C ALA A 440 -4.55 16.91 -6.27
N GLU A 441 -4.27 15.68 -5.80
CA GLU A 441 -3.13 15.37 -4.94
C GLU A 441 -1.78 15.82 -5.52
N VAL A 442 -1.63 15.81 -6.85
CA VAL A 442 -0.38 16.15 -7.55
C VAL A 442 -0.41 17.48 -8.32
N ASN A 443 -1.58 18.07 -8.60
CA ASN A 443 -1.71 19.26 -9.46
C ASN A 443 -2.59 20.39 -8.89
N ALA A 444 -3.12 20.30 -7.67
CA ALA A 444 -4.00 21.35 -7.14
C ALA A 444 -3.31 22.72 -7.06
N ASP A 445 -4.04 23.78 -7.43
CA ASP A 445 -3.57 25.16 -7.24
C ASP A 445 -3.87 25.61 -5.79
N ILE A 446 -2.92 26.21 -5.10
CA ILE A 446 -3.16 26.78 -3.76
C ILE A 446 -3.76 28.17 -3.93
N ILE A 447 -4.95 28.40 -3.38
CA ILE A 447 -5.61 29.71 -3.40
C ILE A 447 -5.64 30.27 -1.99
N LYS A 448 -5.15 31.51 -1.83
CA LYS A 448 -5.14 32.21 -0.54
C LYS A 448 -6.23 33.27 -0.54
N TRP A 449 -7.16 33.15 0.39
CA TRP A 449 -8.27 34.06 0.60
C TRP A 449 -8.03 34.91 1.85
N THR A 450 -8.34 36.19 1.76
CA THR A 450 -8.32 37.10 2.92
C THR A 450 -9.68 37.71 3.10
N ARG A 451 -10.10 37.85 4.35
CA ARG A 451 -11.37 38.50 4.70
C ARG A 451 -11.33 39.97 4.26
N ASP A 452 -12.34 40.40 3.53
CA ASP A 452 -12.50 41.78 3.07
C ASP A 452 -13.98 42.16 3.09
N GLU A 453 -14.37 42.97 4.08
CA GLU A 453 -15.76 43.40 4.27
C GLU A 453 -16.27 44.32 3.14
N ASN A 454 -15.38 44.83 2.28
CA ASN A 454 -15.74 45.72 1.17
C ASN A 454 -16.07 44.97 -0.12
N VAL A 455 -15.91 43.64 -0.15
CA VAL A 455 -16.19 42.79 -1.31
C VAL A 455 -17.46 41.98 -1.07
N GLU A 456 -18.31 41.87 -2.10
CA GLU A 456 -19.51 41.03 -2.03
C GLU A 456 -19.12 39.56 -1.75
N GLY A 457 -19.67 38.98 -0.68
CA GLY A 457 -19.27 37.64 -0.19
C GLY A 457 -18.17 37.63 0.88
N GLY A 458 -17.56 38.77 1.20
CA GLY A 458 -16.65 38.94 2.34
C GLY A 458 -15.24 38.36 2.20
N TRP A 459 -14.90 37.81 1.02
CA TRP A 459 -13.61 37.16 0.75
C TRP A 459 -13.00 37.68 -0.54
N ARG A 460 -11.70 37.98 -0.49
CA ARG A 460 -10.90 38.41 -1.65
C ARG A 460 -9.75 37.44 -1.89
N LYS A 461 -9.52 37.06 -3.15
CA LYS A 461 -8.35 36.28 -3.56
C LYS A 461 -7.10 37.14 -3.38
N ALA A 462 -6.26 36.77 -2.43
CA ALA A 462 -5.03 37.50 -2.09
C ALA A 462 -3.85 37.05 -2.95
N ALA A 463 -3.69 35.73 -3.13
CA ALA A 463 -2.62 35.15 -3.92
C ALA A 463 -3.02 33.76 -4.44
N SER A 464 -2.29 33.26 -5.45
CA SER A 464 -2.38 31.88 -5.90
C SER A 464 -1.00 31.31 -6.20
N ASP A 465 -0.76 30.08 -5.82
CA ASP A 465 0.44 29.31 -6.18
C ASP A 465 0.03 28.09 -7.01
N LYS A 466 0.54 28.02 -8.24
CA LYS A 466 0.16 27.01 -9.23
C LYS A 466 1.11 25.81 -9.28
N TYR A 467 2.23 25.89 -8.58
CA TYR A 467 3.39 25.02 -8.81
C TYR A 467 3.90 24.39 -7.51
N LYS A 468 3.24 24.61 -6.38
CA LYS A 468 3.70 24.10 -5.08
C LYS A 468 3.29 22.64 -4.81
N ILE A 469 2.15 22.20 -5.31
CA ILE A 469 1.64 20.84 -5.07
C ILE A 469 2.35 19.82 -5.94
N GLY A 470 2.70 18.67 -5.35
CA GLY A 470 3.25 17.52 -6.08
C GLY A 470 4.57 17.80 -6.80
N GLN A 471 5.43 18.66 -6.23
CA GLN A 471 6.69 19.08 -6.85
C GLN A 471 7.69 17.94 -7.05
N PHE A 472 7.56 16.89 -6.24
CA PHE A 472 8.56 15.84 -6.15
C PHE A 472 7.90 14.52 -5.78
N MET A 473 8.18 13.47 -6.55
CA MET A 473 7.59 12.16 -6.33
C MET A 473 8.66 11.08 -6.44
N LEU A 474 8.78 10.24 -5.41
CA LEU A 474 9.83 9.23 -5.34
C LEU A 474 9.28 7.81 -5.29
N THR A 475 9.98 6.90 -5.97
CA THR A 475 9.88 5.45 -5.75
C THR A 475 11.27 4.86 -5.64
N LYS A 476 11.38 3.61 -5.16
CA LYS A 476 12.66 2.91 -5.12
C LYS A 476 13.05 2.47 -6.53
N LYS A 477 14.27 2.78 -6.93
CA LYS A 477 14.86 2.41 -8.21
C LYS A 477 15.08 0.89 -8.32
N ILE A 478 14.87 0.37 -9.52
CA ILE A 478 15.09 -1.05 -9.84
C ILE A 478 16.58 -1.40 -9.66
N GLY A 479 16.86 -2.43 -8.87
CA GLY A 479 18.18 -3.05 -8.77
C GLY A 479 19.28 -2.19 -8.13
N VAL A 480 18.95 -0.98 -7.67
CA VAL A 480 19.84 -0.11 -6.89
C VAL A 480 19.38 -0.15 -5.44
N ASP A 481 20.34 -0.21 -4.52
CA ASP A 481 20.07 -0.33 -3.10
C ASP A 481 21.12 0.47 -2.31
N ASP A 482 20.65 1.38 -1.46
CA ASP A 482 21.51 2.26 -0.66
C ASP A 482 21.05 2.23 0.80
N ASP A 483 21.91 1.86 1.74
CA ASP A 483 21.52 1.82 3.16
C ASP A 483 21.53 3.20 3.82
N VAL A 484 22.34 4.13 3.32
CA VAL A 484 22.71 5.35 4.06
C VAL A 484 22.18 6.60 3.37
N GLY A 485 22.19 6.60 2.04
CA GLY A 485 21.75 7.70 1.18
C GLY A 485 20.45 7.39 0.42
N ASP A 486 20.29 8.12 -0.68
CA ASP A 486 19.12 8.18 -1.54
C ASP A 486 19.47 7.89 -3.01
N THR A 487 20.62 7.27 -3.29
CA THR A 487 21.01 6.93 -4.67
C THR A 487 20.10 5.88 -5.32
N ASP A 488 19.32 5.17 -4.50
CA ASP A 488 18.26 4.25 -4.89
C ASP A 488 16.87 4.93 -4.99
N ALA A 489 16.79 6.25 -4.91
CA ALA A 489 15.58 7.01 -5.21
C ALA A 489 15.45 7.26 -6.71
N GLU A 490 14.23 7.10 -7.23
CA GLU A 490 13.85 7.43 -8.60
C GLU A 490 12.76 8.49 -8.57
N ASN A 491 13.03 9.66 -9.17
CA ASN A 491 12.03 10.71 -9.32
C ASN A 491 11.11 10.41 -10.49
N ILE A 492 9.83 10.22 -10.20
CA ILE A 492 8.79 9.81 -11.15
C ILE A 492 7.72 10.88 -11.38
N VAL A 493 7.96 12.13 -10.97
CA VAL A 493 6.98 13.23 -11.13
C VAL A 493 6.50 13.38 -12.58
N ALA A 494 7.40 13.17 -13.55
CA ALA A 494 7.09 13.24 -14.98
C ALA A 494 6.16 12.13 -15.48
N GLU A 495 5.96 11.05 -14.70
CA GLU A 495 4.93 10.04 -14.99
C GLU A 495 3.52 10.57 -14.64
N TYR A 496 3.41 11.49 -13.68
CA TYR A 496 2.14 11.97 -13.12
C TYR A 496 1.70 13.34 -13.64
N LYS A 497 2.64 14.20 -14.04
CA LYS A 497 2.33 15.52 -14.61
C LYS A 497 3.40 15.97 -15.58
N ASP A 498 3.00 16.81 -16.52
CA ASP A 498 3.94 17.50 -17.41
C ASP A 498 4.74 18.56 -16.63
N GLN A 499 5.85 19.02 -17.19
CA GLN A 499 6.74 19.97 -16.50
C GLN A 499 6.03 21.29 -16.19
N GLU A 500 6.15 21.76 -14.94
CA GLU A 500 5.53 23.01 -14.47
C GLU A 500 5.93 24.21 -15.34
N GLY A 501 4.94 25.05 -15.66
CA GLY A 501 5.12 26.23 -16.51
C GLY A 501 5.06 25.96 -18.02
N THR A 502 4.91 24.70 -18.44
CA THR A 502 4.66 24.36 -19.85
C THR A 502 3.19 24.56 -20.24
N VAL A 503 2.92 24.62 -21.55
CA VAL A 503 1.55 24.76 -22.05
C VAL A 503 0.79 23.45 -21.81
N GLU A 504 1.47 22.33 -21.93
CA GLU A 504 0.94 20.97 -21.72
C GLU A 504 0.44 20.78 -20.29
N GLU A 505 1.24 21.14 -19.27
CA GLU A 505 0.83 21.12 -17.86
C GLU A 505 -0.45 21.94 -17.64
N ARG A 506 -0.43 23.20 -18.10
CA ARG A 506 -1.58 24.08 -17.88
C ARG A 506 -2.83 23.62 -18.61
N MET A 507 -2.68 23.02 -19.79
CA MET A 507 -3.78 22.40 -20.53
C MET A 507 -4.34 21.19 -19.78
N ALA A 508 -3.52 20.36 -19.15
CA ALA A 508 -3.97 19.23 -18.35
C ALA A 508 -4.83 19.70 -17.16
N VAL A 509 -4.38 20.72 -16.42
CA VAL A 509 -5.16 21.28 -15.30
C VAL A 509 -6.46 21.92 -15.79
N LEU A 510 -6.45 22.67 -16.89
CA LEU A 510 -7.68 23.24 -17.46
C LEU A 510 -8.64 22.17 -17.99
N ASN A 511 -8.11 21.07 -18.52
CA ASN A 511 -8.88 19.92 -18.96
C ASN A 511 -9.55 19.23 -17.76
N ALA A 512 -8.79 19.00 -16.67
CA ALA A 512 -9.31 18.46 -15.43
C ALA A 512 -10.38 19.37 -14.83
N ALA A 513 -10.12 20.68 -14.72
CA ALA A 513 -11.07 21.67 -14.21
C ALA A 513 -12.35 21.77 -15.05
N ARG A 514 -12.27 21.51 -16.37
CA ARG A 514 -13.44 21.52 -17.25
C ARG A 514 -14.44 20.40 -16.94
N TYR A 515 -13.95 19.24 -16.51
CA TYR A 515 -14.78 18.04 -16.31
C TYR A 515 -14.97 17.67 -14.83
N GLY A 516 -14.07 18.11 -13.95
CA GLY A 516 -14.04 17.75 -12.54
C GLY A 516 -14.51 18.85 -11.58
N VAL A 517 -14.57 20.12 -12.01
CA VAL A 517 -14.85 21.27 -11.12
C VAL A 517 -16.17 21.95 -11.50
N ALA A 518 -16.91 22.43 -10.49
CA ALA A 518 -18.14 23.17 -10.71
C ALA A 518 -17.91 24.47 -11.50
N PRO A 519 -18.78 24.86 -12.46
CA PRO A 519 -18.57 26.04 -13.30
C PRO A 519 -18.37 27.36 -12.54
N SER A 520 -19.01 27.53 -11.38
CA SER A 520 -18.86 28.72 -10.52
C SER A 520 -17.48 28.82 -9.89
N ILE A 521 -16.94 27.70 -9.40
CA ILE A 521 -15.58 27.61 -8.83
C ILE A 521 -14.55 27.86 -9.92
N ARG A 522 -14.75 27.24 -11.08
CA ARG A 522 -13.86 27.44 -12.24
C ARG A 522 -13.73 28.91 -12.62
N TYR A 523 -14.86 29.63 -12.70
CA TYR A 523 -14.86 31.06 -13.01
C TYR A 523 -14.12 31.88 -11.95
N ALA A 524 -14.39 31.63 -10.66
CA ALA A 524 -13.78 32.36 -9.55
C ALA A 524 -12.27 32.14 -9.43
N VAL A 525 -11.78 30.93 -9.75
CA VAL A 525 -10.38 30.53 -9.56
C VAL A 525 -9.52 30.81 -10.79
N TYR A 526 -9.99 30.42 -11.98
CA TYR A 526 -9.17 30.38 -13.21
C TYR A 526 -9.48 31.52 -14.19
N ASP A 527 -10.70 32.07 -14.18
CA ASP A 527 -11.12 33.07 -15.18
C ASP A 527 -11.09 34.52 -14.63
N MET A 528 -11.02 34.70 -13.30
CA MET A 528 -10.92 36.02 -12.66
C MET A 528 -9.50 36.60 -12.78
N PRO A 529 -9.35 37.89 -13.14
CA PRO A 529 -8.05 38.55 -13.25
C PRO A 529 -7.35 38.67 -11.89
N THR A 530 -6.02 38.54 -11.88
CA THR A 530 -5.19 38.80 -10.70
C THR A 530 -5.24 40.28 -10.29
N PRO A 531 -5.28 40.61 -8.98
CA PRO A 531 -5.27 41.99 -8.51
C PRO A 531 -4.02 42.81 -8.90
N GLU A 532 -4.16 44.13 -8.82
CA GLU A 532 -3.27 45.20 -9.29
C GLU A 532 -1.86 45.28 -8.64
N ALA A 533 -0.99 46.10 -9.26
CA ALA A 533 0.45 46.35 -9.02
C ALA A 533 1.07 45.86 -7.68
N GLU A 534 1.90 44.82 -7.77
CA GLU A 534 2.81 44.37 -6.70
C GLU A 534 4.13 45.17 -6.72
N ASP A 535 4.22 46.23 -5.91
CA ASP A 535 5.40 47.12 -5.86
C ASP A 535 6.33 46.90 -4.65
N VAL A 536 6.05 45.90 -3.82
CA VAL A 536 6.97 45.39 -2.80
C VAL A 536 7.24 43.90 -3.06
N SER A 537 8.51 43.47 -3.03
CA SER A 537 8.85 42.05 -3.07
C SER A 537 9.21 41.51 -1.70
N PHE A 538 8.82 40.28 -1.46
CA PHE A 538 9.10 39.50 -0.27
C PHE A 538 9.76 38.18 -0.68
N ASP A 539 10.62 37.65 0.18
CA ASP A 539 11.35 36.39 -0.01
C ASP A 539 11.51 35.73 1.36
N LEU A 540 10.80 34.63 1.62
CA LEU A 540 10.99 33.82 2.82
C LEU A 540 12.27 33.00 2.66
N MET A 541 13.26 33.24 3.50
CA MET A 541 14.47 32.43 3.52
C MET A 541 14.13 31.04 4.05
N GLU A 542 14.16 30.09 3.14
CA GLU A 542 13.93 28.68 3.40
C GLU A 542 14.96 28.09 4.38
N ILE A 543 14.50 27.16 5.22
CA ILE A 543 15.35 26.40 6.14
C ILE A 543 15.43 24.96 5.63
N ASP A 544 16.62 24.53 5.20
CA ASP A 544 16.78 23.17 4.68
C ASP A 544 16.68 22.13 5.80
N GLN A 545 17.51 22.29 6.84
CA GLN A 545 17.65 21.31 7.90
C GLN A 545 18.21 21.92 9.18
N ILE A 546 17.74 21.44 10.33
CA ILE A 546 18.35 21.69 11.63
C ILE A 546 18.55 20.38 12.37
N MET A 547 19.61 20.26 13.18
CA MET A 547 19.76 19.12 14.09
C MET A 547 18.93 19.34 15.35
N ILE A 548 18.28 18.29 15.84
CA ILE A 548 17.52 18.34 17.09
C ILE A 548 18.39 18.85 18.25
N GLY A 549 17.88 19.81 19.01
CA GLY A 549 18.63 20.49 20.08
C GLY A 549 19.43 21.72 19.63
N GLN A 550 19.39 22.11 18.35
CA GLN A 550 20.00 23.35 17.85
C GLN A 550 18.96 24.48 17.67
N PRO A 551 19.36 25.77 17.80
CA PRO A 551 18.52 26.91 17.47
C PRO A 551 18.44 27.16 15.96
N PHE A 552 17.42 27.91 15.52
CA PHE A 552 17.28 28.37 14.13
C PHE A 552 16.58 29.74 14.06
N SER A 553 16.52 30.35 12.88
CA SER A 553 15.85 31.64 12.68
C SER A 553 14.94 31.64 11.45
N VAL A 554 13.70 32.10 11.60
CA VAL A 554 12.79 32.36 10.47
C VAL A 554 13.08 33.76 9.94
N THR A 555 13.43 33.90 8.67
CA THR A 555 13.92 35.16 8.10
C THR A 555 13.20 35.54 6.80
N VAL A 556 12.76 36.78 6.67
CA VAL A 556 12.12 37.31 5.45
C VAL A 556 12.88 38.52 4.95
N ARG A 557 13.23 38.51 3.66
CA ARG A 557 13.80 39.66 2.95
C ARG A 557 12.67 40.45 2.29
N VAL A 558 12.67 41.76 2.49
CA VAL A 558 11.63 42.65 1.95
C VAL A 558 12.29 43.78 1.18
N LYS A 559 11.76 44.12 0.01
CA LYS A 559 12.25 45.23 -0.81
C LYS A 559 11.10 46.03 -1.41
N ASN A 560 11.09 47.33 -1.14
CA ASN A 560 10.22 48.27 -1.84
C ASN A 560 10.78 48.51 -3.25
N LYS A 561 10.07 48.08 -4.29
CA LYS A 561 10.43 48.30 -5.71
C LYS A 561 9.89 49.63 -6.24
N ASN A 562 9.04 50.32 -5.48
CA ASN A 562 8.56 51.64 -5.82
C ASN A 562 9.74 52.65 -5.74
N LYS A 563 9.85 53.47 -6.79
CA LYS A 563 10.97 54.42 -6.95
C LYS A 563 10.75 55.75 -6.28
N THR A 564 9.51 56.09 -5.94
CA THR A 564 9.13 57.42 -5.43
C THR A 564 8.51 57.35 -4.05
N ASP A 565 7.72 56.32 -3.78
CA ASP A 565 6.86 56.29 -2.61
C ASP A 565 7.43 55.38 -1.52
N THR A 566 7.19 55.79 -0.29
CA THR A 566 7.42 54.97 0.90
C THR A 566 6.30 53.95 1.02
N ARG A 567 6.60 52.77 1.60
CA ARG A 567 5.62 51.72 1.86
C ARG A 567 5.65 51.31 3.32
N THR A 568 4.47 51.16 3.91
CA THR A 568 4.30 50.69 5.28
C THR A 568 3.90 49.22 5.22
N VAL A 569 4.71 48.37 5.85
CA VAL A 569 4.55 46.92 5.79
C VAL A 569 4.25 46.41 7.19
N GLY A 570 3.10 45.78 7.36
CA GLY A 570 2.79 44.94 8.51
C GLY A 570 3.18 43.50 8.20
N ALA A 571 3.98 42.86 9.06
CA ALA A 571 4.42 41.48 8.88
C ALA A 571 4.17 40.64 10.13
N VAL A 572 3.82 39.37 9.91
CA VAL A 572 3.67 38.34 10.93
C VAL A 572 4.55 37.15 10.54
N LEU A 573 5.45 36.78 11.44
CA LEU A 573 6.28 35.58 11.33
C LEU A 573 5.89 34.61 12.44
N SER A 574 5.68 33.34 12.09
CA SER A 574 5.38 32.31 13.06
C SER A 574 6.02 30.98 12.73
N ALA A 575 6.31 30.21 13.77
CA ALA A 575 6.76 28.83 13.68
C ALA A 575 5.85 27.97 14.56
N SER A 576 5.42 26.84 14.03
CA SER A 576 4.61 25.85 14.74
C SER A 576 5.09 24.44 14.42
N THR A 577 4.96 23.54 15.38
CA THR A 577 5.11 22.11 15.10
C THR A 577 3.89 21.61 14.34
N VAL A 578 4.09 20.63 13.47
CA VAL A 578 3.07 20.15 12.54
C VAL A 578 3.16 18.62 12.46
N TYR A 579 2.01 17.95 12.37
CA TYR A 579 1.98 16.56 11.95
C TYR A 579 2.34 16.48 10.46
N TYR A 580 2.82 15.31 9.99
CA TYR A 580 3.22 15.19 8.58
C TYR A 580 2.06 15.42 7.60
N THR A 581 0.81 15.32 8.08
CA THR A 581 -0.42 15.61 7.34
C THR A 581 -0.66 17.11 7.09
N GLY A 582 0.19 17.98 7.63
CA GLY A 582 0.04 19.44 7.56
C GLY A 582 -0.84 20.05 8.65
N VAL A 583 -1.45 19.22 9.51
CA VAL A 583 -2.24 19.69 10.67
C VAL A 583 -1.31 20.31 11.72
N LEU A 584 -1.59 21.57 12.09
CA LEU A 584 -0.82 22.28 13.11
C LEU A 584 -1.01 21.62 14.48
N ALA A 585 0.10 21.43 15.20
CA ALA A 585 0.09 20.83 16.53
C ALA A 585 0.24 21.88 17.62
N ARG A 586 1.45 22.44 17.79
CA ARG A 586 1.76 23.38 18.88
C ARG A 586 2.55 24.58 18.37
N LYS A 587 2.06 25.80 18.69
CA LYS A 587 2.70 27.08 18.32
C LYS A 587 4.05 27.22 19.07
N VAL A 588 5.13 27.34 18.31
CA VAL A 588 6.50 27.46 18.86
C VAL A 588 6.77 28.91 19.21
N THR A 589 6.63 29.81 18.23
CA THR A 589 6.81 31.25 18.40
C THR A 589 5.98 32.04 17.39
N ARG A 590 5.73 33.32 17.70
CA ARG A 590 5.06 34.26 16.80
C ARG A 590 5.51 35.68 17.13
N GLN A 591 5.83 36.46 16.11
CA GLN A 591 6.05 37.89 16.25
C GLN A 591 5.32 38.65 15.16
N ARG A 592 4.86 39.85 15.51
CA ARG A 592 4.23 40.80 14.59
C ARG A 592 4.99 42.11 14.69
N GLY A 593 5.22 42.75 13.55
CA GLY A 593 5.83 44.07 13.49
C GLY A 593 5.32 44.87 12.31
N ASN A 594 5.31 46.20 12.47
CA ASN A 594 5.09 47.13 11.38
C ASN A 594 6.37 47.93 11.17
N PHE A 595 6.74 48.17 9.93
CA PHE A 595 7.94 48.93 9.57
C PHE A 595 7.73 49.69 8.26
N THR A 596 8.57 50.68 8.03
CA THR A 596 8.45 51.60 6.90
C THR A 596 9.67 51.46 5.99
N LEU A 597 9.42 51.24 4.70
CA LEU A 597 10.44 51.10 3.67
C LEU A 597 10.48 52.33 2.78
N LYS A 598 11.61 53.03 2.78
CA LYS A 598 11.89 54.11 1.82
C LYS A 598 11.92 53.57 0.39
N PRO A 599 11.80 54.44 -0.64
CA PRO A 599 11.90 54.03 -2.02
C PRO A 599 13.19 53.24 -2.29
N ASN A 600 13.09 52.11 -2.99
CA ASN A 600 14.18 51.16 -3.26
C ASN A 600 14.89 50.52 -2.04
N GLN A 601 14.41 50.75 -0.81
CA GLN A 601 15.02 50.17 0.40
C GLN A 601 14.74 48.66 0.49
N SER A 602 15.73 47.92 0.99
CA SER A 602 15.60 46.52 1.37
C SER A 602 15.84 46.36 2.87
N GLU A 603 15.08 45.49 3.52
CA GLU A 603 15.19 45.17 4.95
C GLU A 603 15.09 43.66 5.18
N VAL A 604 15.52 43.21 6.36
CA VAL A 604 15.46 41.80 6.77
C VAL A 604 14.76 41.69 8.12
N LEU A 605 13.71 40.89 8.17
CA LEU A 605 12.99 40.55 9.39
C LEU A 605 13.40 39.14 9.83
N SER A 606 13.72 38.93 11.11
CA SER A 606 14.12 37.61 11.60
C SER A 606 13.63 37.34 13.02
N ILE A 607 13.17 36.12 13.27
CA ILE A 607 12.83 35.64 14.62
C ILE A 607 13.68 34.42 14.98
N LYS A 608 14.38 34.48 16.12
CA LYS A 608 15.20 33.38 16.62
C LYS A 608 14.35 32.42 17.45
N VAL A 609 14.54 31.12 17.24
CA VAL A 609 13.93 30.03 17.98
C VAL A 609 15.01 29.19 18.66
N THR A 610 14.86 28.93 19.95
CA THR A 610 15.79 28.17 20.77
C THR A 610 15.27 26.74 21.04
N PRO A 611 16.13 25.78 21.45
CA PRO A 611 15.71 24.42 21.78
C PRO A 611 14.58 24.37 22.82
N ASP A 612 14.61 25.23 23.83
CA ASP A 612 13.58 25.30 24.87
C ASP A 612 12.22 25.75 24.31
N ASP A 613 12.21 26.51 23.21
CA ASP A 613 10.96 26.96 22.58
C ASP A 613 10.21 25.81 21.88
N TYR A 614 10.93 24.79 21.38
CA TYR A 614 10.35 23.76 20.50
C TYR A 614 10.45 22.31 21.00
N LEU A 615 11.45 21.93 21.81
CA LEU A 615 11.73 20.51 22.11
C LEU A 615 10.55 19.77 22.76
N ASP A 616 9.82 20.43 23.66
CA ASP A 616 8.65 19.85 24.34
C ASP A 616 7.35 20.00 23.53
N LYS A 617 7.41 20.76 22.43
CA LYS A 617 6.31 20.99 21.50
C LYS A 617 6.36 20.05 20.30
N LEU A 618 7.50 19.41 20.03
CA LEU A 618 7.66 18.45 18.94
C LEU A 618 6.58 17.37 19.00
N VAL A 619 6.08 16.99 17.84
CA VAL A 619 5.19 15.85 17.63
C VAL A 619 5.90 14.84 16.72
N ASP A 620 5.18 13.79 16.34
CA ASP A 620 5.72 12.71 15.50
C ASP A 620 6.44 13.25 14.26
N TYR A 621 7.54 12.59 13.90
CA TYR A 621 8.44 12.99 12.81
C TYR A 621 9.16 14.33 12.97
N ALA A 622 8.90 15.08 14.04
CA ALA A 622 9.56 16.33 14.38
C ALA A 622 9.58 17.35 13.22
N MET A 623 8.44 17.50 12.54
CA MET A 623 8.26 18.49 11.48
C MET A 623 7.82 19.84 12.01
N MET A 624 8.24 20.88 11.30
CA MET A 624 7.93 22.26 11.64
C MET A 624 7.43 23.02 10.42
N LYS A 625 6.42 23.85 10.66
CA LYS A 625 5.81 24.72 9.66
C LYS A 625 6.03 26.18 10.04
N ILE A 626 6.50 26.94 9.07
CA ILE A 626 6.72 28.37 9.15
C ILE A 626 5.66 29.07 8.30
N TYR A 627 5.11 30.15 8.85
CA TYR A 627 4.30 31.08 8.08
C TYR A 627 4.90 32.48 8.14
N ALA A 628 4.96 33.11 6.97
CA ALA A 628 5.30 34.52 6.82
C ALA A 628 4.20 35.20 6.01
N ILE A 629 3.57 36.21 6.61
CA ILE A 629 2.50 36.98 5.98
C ILE A 629 2.84 38.45 6.12
N ALA A 630 2.73 39.19 5.02
CA ALA A 630 2.99 40.61 4.99
C ALA A 630 1.93 41.34 4.16
N THR A 631 1.49 42.49 4.67
CA THR A 631 0.53 43.36 4.00
C THR A 631 1.12 44.76 3.87
N VAL A 632 1.06 45.30 2.66
CA VAL A 632 1.43 46.67 2.33
C VAL A 632 0.20 47.55 2.49
N GLU A 633 0.26 48.53 3.40
CA GLU A 633 -0.91 49.30 3.80
C GLU A 633 -1.46 50.17 2.66
N GLU A 634 -0.59 50.72 1.81
CA GLU A 634 -0.96 51.67 0.75
C GLU A 634 -1.56 50.99 -0.49
N THR A 635 -0.98 49.87 -0.94
CA THR A 635 -1.44 49.15 -2.14
C THR A 635 -2.42 48.03 -1.82
N LYS A 636 -2.60 47.70 -0.54
CA LYS A 636 -3.33 46.49 -0.09
C LYS A 636 -2.75 45.19 -0.64
N GLN A 637 -1.53 45.23 -1.19
CA GLN A 637 -0.78 44.05 -1.61
C GLN A 637 -0.59 43.16 -0.38
N THR A 638 -0.96 41.89 -0.50
CA THR A 638 -0.75 40.89 0.56
C THR A 638 0.09 39.76 -0.01
N TRP A 639 1.21 39.49 0.65
CA TRP A 639 2.07 38.36 0.36
C TRP A 639 2.00 37.38 1.51
N ALA A 640 1.99 36.09 1.19
CA ALA A 640 2.03 35.03 2.16
C ALA A 640 2.86 33.89 1.60
N GLU A 641 3.83 33.41 2.35
CA GLU A 641 4.61 32.21 2.05
C GLU A 641 4.68 31.30 3.28
N GLU A 642 4.91 30.03 3.00
CA GLU A 642 5.10 29.01 4.01
C GLU A 642 6.29 28.14 3.65
N ASP A 643 6.96 27.65 4.69
CA ASP A 643 8.06 26.71 4.55
C ASP A 643 7.90 25.58 5.58
N ASP A 644 8.23 24.36 5.16
CA ASP A 644 8.18 23.17 5.98
C ASP A 644 9.56 22.49 5.98
N PHE A 645 10.06 22.20 7.17
CA PHE A 645 11.31 21.45 7.33
C PHE A 645 11.22 20.45 8.46
N THR A 646 12.14 19.48 8.44
CA THR A 646 12.21 18.45 9.47
C THR A 646 13.37 18.72 10.42
N VAL A 647 13.14 18.56 11.71
CA VAL A 647 14.21 18.56 12.72
C VAL A 647 14.92 17.20 12.66
N SER A 648 16.17 17.21 12.24
CA SER A 648 16.93 16.00 11.99
C SER A 648 17.45 15.34 13.25
N LYS A 649 17.45 14.01 13.20
CA LYS A 649 17.78 13.12 14.31
C LYS A 649 19.10 12.40 13.99
N PRO A 650 19.83 11.90 15.01
CA PRO A 650 20.99 11.05 14.77
C PRO A 650 20.58 9.77 14.02
N LYS A 651 21.55 9.09 13.41
CA LYS A 651 21.35 7.76 12.81
C LYS A 651 21.88 6.68 13.76
N ILE A 652 21.24 5.51 13.80
CA ILE A 652 21.80 4.33 14.47
C ILE A 652 22.86 3.71 13.54
N ARG A 653 24.02 3.37 14.09
CA ARG A 653 25.05 2.60 13.37
C ARG A 653 25.03 1.16 13.83
N LEU A 654 25.01 0.23 12.87
CA LEU A 654 24.98 -1.20 13.10
C LEU A 654 26.27 -1.84 12.60
N GLU A 655 26.88 -2.68 13.44
CA GLU A 655 28.06 -3.48 13.09
C GLU A 655 27.75 -4.97 13.33
N SER A 656 28.14 -5.82 12.40
CA SER A 656 27.98 -7.28 12.46
C SER A 656 29.20 -7.94 11.83
N PRO A 657 29.46 -9.23 12.11
CA PRO A 657 30.44 -10.00 11.36
C PRO A 657 30.09 -10.09 9.87
N ASP A 658 31.11 -10.16 9.00
CA ASP A 658 30.91 -10.18 7.54
C ASP A 658 30.29 -11.48 7.00
N ASN A 659 30.52 -12.60 7.71
CA ASN A 659 30.06 -13.92 7.29
C ASN A 659 29.27 -14.58 8.42
N LEU A 660 27.95 -14.58 8.28
CA LEU A 660 27.04 -15.26 9.20
C LEU A 660 26.79 -16.68 8.72
N ARG A 661 26.48 -17.62 9.62
CA ARG A 661 26.12 -19.00 9.23
C ARG A 661 24.77 -19.38 9.79
N VAL A 662 23.99 -20.12 9.01
CA VAL A 662 22.71 -20.68 9.49
C VAL A 662 22.94 -21.50 10.77
N GLY A 663 22.12 -21.25 11.78
CA GLY A 663 22.15 -21.91 13.09
C GLY A 663 23.28 -21.46 14.03
N LYS A 664 24.15 -20.53 13.63
CA LYS A 664 25.24 -20.01 14.49
C LYS A 664 24.90 -18.62 15.02
N GLU A 665 24.89 -18.48 16.35
CA GLU A 665 24.73 -17.19 17.02
C GLU A 665 25.83 -16.19 16.61
N PHE A 666 25.44 -14.93 16.42
CA PHE A 666 26.35 -13.79 16.30
C PHE A 666 25.88 -12.61 17.15
N GLN A 667 26.80 -11.66 17.38
CA GLN A 667 26.52 -10.44 18.13
C GLN A 667 26.40 -9.25 17.17
N LEU A 668 25.25 -8.58 17.20
CA LEU A 668 24.99 -7.30 16.56
C LEU A 668 25.39 -6.16 17.51
N VAL A 669 26.19 -5.21 17.03
CA VAL A 669 26.56 -4.00 17.77
C VAL A 669 25.68 -2.85 17.29
N ILE A 670 24.99 -2.21 18.22
CA ILE A 670 24.08 -1.08 17.98
C ILE A 670 24.68 0.15 18.65
N ARG A 671 25.01 1.18 17.87
CA ARG A 671 25.57 2.45 18.38
C ARG A 671 24.61 3.60 18.19
N LEU A 672 24.42 4.39 19.24
CA LEU A 672 23.57 5.57 19.25
C LEU A 672 24.22 6.68 20.09
N THR A 673 24.06 7.93 19.65
CA THR A 673 24.47 9.12 20.42
C THR A 673 23.22 9.88 20.83
N ASN A 674 23.08 10.22 22.11
CA ASN A 674 22.05 11.15 22.55
C ASN A 674 22.41 12.57 22.06
N PRO A 675 21.60 13.19 21.18
CA PRO A 675 21.91 14.52 20.64
C PRO A 675 21.52 15.66 21.61
N LEU A 676 20.77 15.34 22.67
CA LEU A 676 20.15 16.34 23.53
C LEU A 676 20.98 16.59 24.80
N ASN A 677 20.86 17.81 25.33
CA ASN A 677 21.37 18.18 26.64
C ASN A 677 20.41 17.76 27.79
N ARG A 678 19.67 16.65 27.61
CA ARG A 678 18.74 16.07 28.60
C ARG A 678 18.78 14.55 28.54
N HIS A 679 18.32 13.88 29.61
CA HIS A 679 18.21 12.43 29.64
C HIS A 679 17.18 11.92 28.62
N LEU A 680 17.49 10.80 27.98
CA LEU A 680 16.51 9.98 27.27
C LEU A 680 16.00 8.91 28.24
N THR A 681 14.69 8.83 28.42
CA THR A 681 14.02 7.98 29.40
C THR A 681 13.09 6.98 28.73
N ASP A 682 12.85 5.83 29.38
CA ASP A 682 12.09 4.70 28.82
C ASP A 682 12.62 4.25 27.46
N CYS A 683 13.93 4.05 27.39
CA CYS A 683 14.63 3.71 26.16
C CYS A 683 14.27 2.28 25.68
N LEU A 684 14.03 2.13 24.39
CA LEU A 684 13.60 0.89 23.76
C LEU A 684 14.23 0.73 22.37
N PHE A 685 14.71 -0.48 22.06
CA PHE A 685 15.07 -0.90 20.71
C PHE A 685 14.04 -1.89 20.16
N THR A 686 13.57 -1.67 18.94
CA THR A 686 12.81 -2.65 18.15
C THR A 686 13.72 -3.19 17.07
N ILE A 687 13.81 -4.52 16.95
CA ILE A 687 14.76 -5.20 16.08
C ILE A 687 13.99 -6.24 15.24
N GLU A 688 14.24 -6.24 13.94
CA GLU A 688 13.70 -7.23 13.01
C GLU A 688 14.74 -7.59 11.96
N GLY A 689 14.79 -8.86 11.57
CA GLY A 689 15.64 -9.31 10.46
C GLY A 689 15.04 -10.57 9.82
N PRO A 690 14.40 -10.47 8.64
CA PRO A 690 13.78 -11.62 8.00
C PRO A 690 14.79 -12.75 7.80
N GLY A 691 14.42 -13.97 8.20
CA GLY A 691 15.34 -15.12 8.19
C GLY A 691 16.43 -15.10 9.27
N LEU A 692 16.46 -14.11 10.17
CA LEU A 692 17.33 -14.01 11.35
C LEU A 692 16.51 -14.05 12.64
N SER A 693 15.56 -13.13 12.78
CA SER A 693 14.63 -13.04 13.89
C SER A 693 13.35 -12.33 13.44
N GLY A 694 12.20 -12.78 13.96
CA GLY A 694 10.98 -11.96 13.89
C GLY A 694 11.15 -10.63 14.64
N PRO A 695 10.20 -9.70 14.51
CA PRO A 695 10.24 -8.43 15.23
C PRO A 695 10.12 -8.64 16.74
N TYR A 696 11.01 -8.03 17.52
CA TYR A 696 10.92 -8.01 18.98
C TYR A 696 11.46 -6.71 19.56
N ARG A 697 11.17 -6.47 20.84
CA ARG A 697 11.52 -5.24 21.55
C ARG A 697 12.44 -5.53 22.73
N VAL A 698 13.41 -4.67 22.94
CA VAL A 698 14.39 -4.73 24.03
C VAL A 698 14.37 -3.43 24.81
N LYS A 699 14.05 -3.50 26.10
CA LYS A 699 14.18 -2.35 27.01
C LYS A 699 15.65 -2.05 27.27
N PHE A 700 16.00 -0.77 27.25
CA PHE A 700 17.32 -0.27 27.56
C PHE A 700 17.26 0.74 28.71
N ARG A 701 18.39 0.96 29.40
CA ARG A 701 18.47 1.95 30.47
C ARG A 701 18.32 3.37 29.91
N ASP A 702 18.06 4.32 30.80
CA ASP A 702 18.11 5.74 30.47
C ASP A 702 19.51 6.14 29.97
N ILE A 703 19.55 7.08 29.02
CA ILE A 703 20.77 7.55 28.36
C ILE A 703 21.04 8.99 28.81
N ALA A 704 22.26 9.25 29.31
CA ALA A 704 22.65 10.56 29.82
C ALA A 704 22.78 11.60 28.69
N PRO A 705 22.72 12.91 29.01
CA PRO A 705 22.95 13.97 28.03
C PRO A 705 24.24 13.76 27.25
N LEU A 706 24.17 13.87 25.92
CA LEU A 706 25.33 13.76 25.01
C LEU A 706 26.11 12.42 25.07
N GLU A 707 25.56 11.39 25.73
CA GLU A 707 26.20 10.09 25.88
C GLU A 707 26.25 9.32 24.55
N ASN A 708 27.38 8.64 24.29
CA ASN A 708 27.52 7.64 23.24
C ASN A 708 27.31 6.25 23.82
N VAL A 709 26.24 5.56 23.40
CA VAL A 709 25.91 4.22 23.88
C VAL A 709 26.26 3.14 22.86
N VAL A 710 26.61 1.97 23.39
CA VAL A 710 26.84 0.74 22.62
C VAL A 710 25.98 -0.35 23.26
N HIS A 711 25.07 -0.90 22.49
CA HIS A 711 24.21 -2.02 22.87
C HIS A 711 24.57 -3.26 22.04
N TYR A 712 24.45 -4.43 22.64
CA TYR A 712 24.81 -5.69 22.01
C TYR A 712 23.63 -6.64 22.02
N GLU A 713 23.28 -7.16 20.85
CA GLU A 713 22.20 -8.12 20.70
C GLU A 713 22.63 -9.42 20.05
N ARG A 714 22.04 -10.53 20.52
CA ARG A 714 22.36 -11.86 20.02
C ARG A 714 21.29 -12.33 19.05
N LEU A 715 21.70 -12.70 17.86
CA LEU A 715 20.82 -13.17 16.79
C LEU A 715 21.31 -14.50 16.24
N VAL A 716 20.39 -15.35 15.81
CA VAL A 716 20.69 -16.67 15.23
C VAL A 716 20.09 -16.74 13.82
N PRO A 717 20.89 -16.70 12.75
CA PRO A 717 20.40 -16.82 11.39
C PRO A 717 19.68 -18.15 11.19
N GLN A 718 18.45 -18.09 10.68
CA GLN A 718 17.65 -19.27 10.35
C GLN A 718 17.74 -19.62 8.85
N ARG A 719 18.18 -18.67 8.01
CA ARG A 719 18.20 -18.82 6.54
C ARG A 719 19.41 -18.18 5.90
N SER A 720 19.96 -18.85 4.90
CA SER A 720 21.05 -18.35 4.06
C SER A 720 20.56 -17.27 3.07
N GLY A 721 21.50 -16.57 2.44
CA GLY A 721 21.26 -15.49 1.48
C GLY A 721 21.57 -14.09 2.03
N ASN A 722 21.38 -13.08 1.18
CA ASN A 722 21.47 -11.68 1.58
C ASN A 722 20.24 -11.33 2.43
N ARG A 723 20.47 -10.85 3.64
CA ARG A 723 19.44 -10.46 4.62
C ARG A 723 19.68 -9.03 5.06
N ILE A 724 18.65 -8.43 5.65
CA ILE A 724 18.73 -7.08 6.23
C ILE A 724 18.30 -7.15 7.69
N ILE A 725 18.98 -6.37 8.53
CA ILE A 725 18.62 -6.15 9.92
C ILE A 725 18.13 -4.70 10.01
N LEU A 726 16.96 -4.49 10.59
CA LEU A 726 16.40 -3.19 10.90
C LEU A 726 16.37 -2.98 12.41
N VAL A 727 16.80 -1.81 12.86
CA VAL A 727 16.77 -1.38 14.25
C VAL A 727 16.12 -0.01 14.34
N ASN A 728 15.17 0.14 15.27
CA ASN A 728 14.53 1.39 15.58
C ASN A 728 14.67 1.68 17.08
N PHE A 729 15.12 2.87 17.44
CA PHE A 729 15.19 3.33 18.82
C PHE A 729 14.08 4.35 19.11
N SER A 730 13.49 4.21 20.30
CA SER A 730 12.47 5.12 20.82
C SER A 730 12.69 5.37 22.32
N SER A 731 12.37 6.58 22.76
CA SER A 731 12.37 7.05 24.15
C SER A 731 11.30 8.14 24.29
N ARG A 732 11.03 8.62 25.51
CA ARG A 732 10.07 9.74 25.69
C ARG A 732 10.49 11.04 24.99
N GLN A 733 11.79 11.30 24.90
CA GLN A 733 12.33 12.57 24.39
C GLN A 733 12.79 12.52 22.93
N LEU A 734 13.09 11.32 22.43
CA LEU A 734 13.61 11.08 21.09
C LEU A 734 13.03 9.78 20.54
N ILE A 735 12.23 9.92 19.48
CA ILE A 735 11.56 8.80 18.78
C ILE A 735 12.03 8.70 17.33
N GLU A 736 11.85 7.53 16.73
CA GLU A 736 12.08 7.28 15.30
C GLU A 736 13.54 7.54 14.91
N VAL A 737 14.45 6.86 15.60
CA VAL A 737 15.87 6.85 15.24
C VAL A 737 16.14 5.48 14.61
N LEU A 738 16.44 5.47 13.31
CA LEU A 738 16.52 4.23 12.53
C LEU A 738 17.97 3.85 12.21
N GLY A 739 18.19 2.56 12.01
CA GLY A 739 19.40 2.00 11.43
C GLY A 739 19.09 0.70 10.70
N SER A 740 19.82 0.44 9.62
CA SER A 740 19.73 -0.80 8.86
C SER A 740 21.10 -1.33 8.48
N LYS A 741 21.19 -2.64 8.25
CA LYS A 741 22.44 -3.28 7.83
C LYS A 741 22.16 -4.53 7.00
N HIS A 742 22.76 -4.59 5.82
CA HIS A 742 22.86 -5.84 5.06
C HIS A 742 23.86 -6.82 5.70
N VAL A 743 23.46 -8.08 5.72
CA VAL A 743 24.29 -9.20 6.18
C VAL A 743 24.16 -10.38 5.22
N ASN A 744 25.27 -11.06 4.97
CA ASN A 744 25.27 -12.27 4.16
C ASN A 744 25.31 -13.50 5.09
N VAL A 745 24.35 -14.40 4.92
CA VAL A 745 24.25 -15.65 5.69
C VAL A 745 24.56 -16.82 4.77
N VAL A 746 25.53 -17.66 5.14
CA VAL A 746 25.87 -18.90 4.40
C VAL A 746 25.31 -20.16 5.04
#